data_AF-A0AAQ0QIY5-F1
#
_entry.id   AF-A0AAQ0QIY5-F1
#
_cell.length_a   1.000
_cell.length_b   1.000
_cell.length_c   1.000
_cell.angle_alpha   90.00
_cell.angle_beta   90.00
_cell.angle_gamma   90.00
#
_symmetry.space_group_name_H-M   'P 1'
#
loop_
_entity.id
_entity.type
_entity.pdbx_description
1 polymer ?
#
loop_
_entity_poly.entity_id
_entity_poly.type
_entity_poly.pdbx_seq_one_letter_code
_entity_poly.pdbx_strand_id
1 'polypeptide(L)'
;MLCLFLSVVAAGCADDICVDKDSLTAQFSFEKSFYLTNEEVFIRNTTQGGSGKYEYEWDFGDGRTSSEAEPHLMFNEIGAYTITLNVRDSKGRYAMAHKILSIEPEPLPEVGNMVLKWVADQPLGAVRSIAPAVSDDNYVFMTSEDHIARKFDGSTGRQIWQFDLRNAADGPSPEGNTHVSPSIDADGTSYFGTGNASGKIARLYAINPDGTKKWVMSSDANTGFWNKGNAATPRLHYIICPVGDNYIYVGNAGGAGSVLAVDKSTGFRSGYAASSVNDGGPNGGVTGGLVLSGTTVAWYGAKNGVFGCSASALDAGGNVPYWQVSNGKTSDTGNGALAVGADGTIYGCARLTQGEHAGTSCVFAISPSGSELWRCSIGITGNLDLGGVVVASDGSIIVTAKRTAGEFNGGVYCVSPAGQFMWKYGIAEDVSGCAAIDQAGNIHFGTESGNYYIIKPVAGDDQLILKKDISAMIAESDSPMASAWSAGGGKIWSSPTIGNDGTIYIGITNNTNNTSSALVALHDDGITGAAQSAWPMRGKDARHTSRVVAGGGSSDPGTDPSVSGQLPLTWNMKEDMKSLAANPRKVWMCAHRGITGAGIKSGVPENSIAAIDCAVNAGAEIIEIDVRPTKDGVLVLMHDETIDRTTTGSGKVADLTYAQIQQYFLKDYNTGKPTAYKVPTLEEAFKHGRGRIYFNLDISNKLVPGDATNSLITMANLIQSLDMDNQIVVYIGGKMSVANALKDYPSLLIHPYVAVKSQIDSFSALGSVFLFQMSTDDGMNNATIVSQIREVGGLPYANSLNGPDNSMTAGNFDGVDKLVNNGINIIQTNYADILGPHLKSIGVR
;
A
#
# COMPACT_ATOMS: atom_id res chain seq x y z
N MET A 1 41.46 -23.64 -16.47
CA MET A 1 42.51 -23.37 -17.47
C MET A 1 42.77 -21.88 -17.46
N LEU A 2 43.97 -21.47 -17.01
CA LEU A 2 44.58 -20.11 -17.06
C LEU A 2 43.84 -18.97 -16.30
N CYS A 3 44.49 -18.07 -15.56
CA CYS A 3 45.86 -17.57 -15.62
C CYS A 3 46.49 -17.35 -14.23
N LEU A 4 47.76 -17.78 -14.16
CA LEU A 4 48.78 -17.43 -13.16
C LEU A 4 49.60 -16.23 -13.66
N PHE A 5 50.34 -15.63 -12.71
CA PHE A 5 51.53 -14.76 -12.85
C PHE A 5 51.34 -13.29 -13.26
N LEU A 6 51.74 -12.39 -12.35
CA LEU A 6 52.93 -11.58 -12.60
C LEU A 6 53.63 -11.19 -11.29
N SER A 7 54.74 -11.86 -11.03
CA SER A 7 55.83 -11.45 -10.16
C SER A 7 56.77 -10.53 -10.94
N VAL A 8 57.07 -9.33 -10.42
CA VAL A 8 58.21 -8.51 -10.89
C VAL A 8 59.17 -8.34 -9.72
N VAL A 9 60.38 -8.88 -9.91
CA VAL A 9 61.53 -8.80 -9.03
C VAL A 9 62.27 -7.48 -9.27
N ALA A 10 62.72 -6.89 -8.18
CA ALA A 10 63.47 -5.65 -8.07
C ALA A 10 64.87 -5.69 -8.73
N ALA A 11 65.31 -4.54 -9.24
CA ALA A 11 66.72 -4.12 -9.22
C ALA A 11 66.81 -2.60 -9.46
N GLY A 12 67.44 -1.87 -8.52
CA GLY A 12 67.97 -0.54 -8.85
C GLY A 12 68.04 0.46 -7.70
N CYS A 13 69.16 0.41 -6.97
CA CYS A 13 69.73 1.45 -6.10
C CYS A 13 69.08 1.69 -4.74
N ALA A 14 69.86 1.27 -3.74
CA ALA A 14 69.68 1.50 -2.32
C ALA A 14 69.81 2.99 -1.99
N ASP A 15 68.71 3.56 -1.51
CA ASP A 15 68.77 4.39 -0.31
C ASP A 15 68.34 3.48 0.84
N ASP A 16 69.09 3.51 1.93
CA ASP A 16 68.79 2.80 3.19
C ASP A 16 67.38 3.17 3.68
N ILE A 17 66.36 2.39 3.30
CA ILE A 17 65.11 2.32 4.04
C ILE A 17 65.26 1.16 5.02
N CYS A 18 65.60 1.50 6.26
CA CYS A 18 65.37 0.59 7.37
C CYS A 18 63.90 0.17 7.34
N VAL A 19 63.60 -1.07 6.92
CA VAL A 19 62.30 -1.67 7.18
C VAL A 19 62.21 -1.82 8.70
N ASP A 20 61.42 -0.94 9.32
CA ASP A 20 61.14 -0.97 10.75
C ASP A 20 60.50 -2.33 11.10
N LYS A 21 61.29 -3.24 11.68
CA LYS A 21 60.82 -4.56 12.12
C LYS A 21 59.75 -4.48 13.22
N ASP A 22 59.42 -3.28 13.68
CA ASP A 22 58.40 -3.00 14.68
C ASP A 22 57.17 -2.23 14.12
N SER A 23 56.88 -2.26 12.82
CA SER A 23 55.73 -1.52 12.25
C SER A 23 54.37 -2.03 12.77
N LEU A 24 53.57 -1.16 13.39
CA LEU A 24 52.23 -1.48 13.89
C LEU A 24 51.26 -1.74 12.72
N THR A 25 50.52 -2.85 12.75
CA THR A 25 49.51 -3.21 11.74
C THR A 25 48.22 -3.65 12.42
N ALA A 26 47.16 -2.85 12.28
CA ALA A 26 45.81 -3.20 12.73
C ALA A 26 45.21 -4.29 11.83
N GLN A 27 44.62 -5.33 12.42
CA GLN A 27 43.96 -6.42 11.69
C GLN A 27 42.86 -7.07 12.52
N PHE A 28 41.79 -7.54 11.87
CA PHE A 28 40.72 -8.31 12.52
C PHE A 28 39.93 -9.18 11.54
N SER A 29 39.07 -10.07 12.05
CA SER A 29 38.21 -10.99 11.28
C SER A 29 36.86 -11.26 11.94
N PHE A 30 35.86 -11.62 11.13
CA PHE A 30 34.56 -12.16 11.56
C PHE A 30 34.53 -13.68 11.42
N GLU A 31 33.65 -14.36 12.15
CA GLU A 31 33.42 -15.80 12.00
C GLU A 31 32.63 -16.16 10.74
N LYS A 32 31.62 -15.35 10.40
CA LYS A 32 30.72 -15.55 9.24
C LYS A 32 30.84 -14.42 8.23
N SER A 33 30.40 -14.69 7.00
CA SER A 33 30.30 -13.69 5.93
C SER A 33 29.09 -12.75 6.07
N PHE A 34 28.05 -13.18 6.79
CA PHE A 34 26.89 -12.39 7.19
C PHE A 34 26.28 -12.98 8.49
N TYR A 35 25.44 -12.21 9.16
CA TYR A 35 24.67 -12.60 10.36
C TYR A 35 23.21 -12.17 10.19
N LEU A 36 22.29 -12.76 10.96
CA LEU A 36 20.89 -12.35 10.96
C LEU A 36 20.65 -11.18 11.92
N THR A 37 19.55 -10.45 11.73
CA THR A 37 19.09 -9.44 12.68
C THR A 37 18.95 -10.04 14.08
N ASN A 38 19.53 -9.37 15.08
CA ASN A 38 19.65 -9.79 16.48
C ASN A 38 20.55 -11.00 16.73
N GLU A 39 21.31 -11.47 15.75
CA GLU A 39 22.35 -12.46 15.95
C GLU A 39 23.64 -11.82 16.53
N GLU A 40 24.31 -12.54 17.43
CA GLU A 40 25.55 -12.07 18.06
C GLU A 40 26.76 -12.22 17.13
N VAL A 41 27.50 -11.13 16.95
CA VAL A 41 28.69 -11.01 16.11
C VAL A 41 29.94 -10.94 16.97
N PHE A 42 30.83 -11.91 16.78
CA PHE A 42 32.15 -11.94 17.42
C PHE A 42 33.22 -11.38 16.49
N ILE A 43 33.96 -10.36 16.96
CA ILE A 43 35.05 -9.74 16.20
C ILE A 43 36.39 -10.14 16.81
N ARG A 44 37.19 -10.88 16.03
CA ARG A 44 38.50 -11.35 16.47
C ARG A 44 39.60 -10.39 16.03
N ASN A 45 40.30 -9.81 16.98
CA ASN A 45 41.41 -8.89 16.73
C ASN A 45 42.72 -9.66 16.54
N THR A 46 43.42 -9.40 15.43
CA THR A 46 44.67 -10.07 15.05
C THR A 46 45.79 -9.06 14.77
N THR A 47 45.71 -7.88 15.37
CA THR A 47 46.71 -6.80 15.28
C THR A 47 48.11 -7.27 15.68
N GLN A 48 49.14 -6.86 14.93
CA GLN A 48 50.53 -7.28 15.11
C GLN A 48 51.52 -6.12 14.96
N GLY A 49 52.76 -6.32 15.41
CA GLY A 49 53.85 -5.32 15.33
C GLY A 49 53.69 -4.18 16.35
N GLY A 50 54.48 -3.12 16.28
CA GLY A 50 54.41 -2.04 17.26
C GLY A 50 55.20 -2.32 18.56
N SER A 51 54.98 -1.51 19.60
CA SER A 51 55.66 -1.61 20.91
C SER A 51 54.78 -2.18 22.03
N GLY A 52 53.66 -2.83 21.69
CA GLY A 52 52.72 -3.42 22.65
C GLY A 52 51.99 -2.38 23.50
N LYS A 53 51.12 -2.88 24.42
CA LYS A 53 50.12 -2.09 25.16
C LYS A 53 49.26 -1.25 24.21
N TYR A 54 48.44 -1.96 23.43
CA TYR A 54 47.59 -1.32 22.45
C TYR A 54 46.38 -0.66 23.10
N GLU A 55 46.06 0.51 22.61
CA GLU A 55 44.76 1.16 22.77
C GLU A 55 43.96 0.88 21.51
N TYR A 56 42.75 0.35 21.67
CA TYR A 56 41.85 0.02 20.57
C TYR A 56 40.72 1.04 20.52
N GLU A 57 40.31 1.37 19.31
CA GLU A 57 39.13 2.19 19.03
C GLU A 57 38.42 1.57 17.83
N TRP A 58 37.32 0.90 18.11
CA TRP A 58 36.43 0.32 17.13
C TRP A 58 35.34 1.30 16.75
N ASP A 59 34.97 1.33 15.48
CA ASP A 59 33.75 1.92 14.95
C ASP A 59 33.02 0.82 14.18
N PHE A 60 31.79 0.52 14.57
CA PHE A 60 31.02 -0.57 13.96
C PHE A 60 30.17 -0.12 12.77
N GLY A 61 30.31 1.13 12.31
CA GLY A 61 29.61 1.63 11.12
C GLY A 61 28.11 1.90 11.33
N ASP A 62 27.61 1.73 12.54
CA ASP A 62 26.25 2.05 12.99
C ASP A 62 26.24 3.10 14.12
N GLY A 63 27.38 3.79 14.29
CA GLY A 63 27.60 4.79 15.33
C GLY A 63 28.02 4.22 16.68
N ARG A 64 28.00 2.89 16.89
CA ARG A 64 28.56 2.29 18.09
C ARG A 64 30.07 2.15 17.97
N THR A 65 30.76 2.34 19.08
CA THR A 65 32.21 2.18 19.20
C THR A 65 32.58 1.28 20.37
N SER A 66 33.83 0.80 20.41
CA SER A 66 34.35 0.03 21.55
C SER A 66 35.84 0.25 21.72
N SER A 67 36.33 0.10 22.95
CA SER A 67 37.76 0.07 23.26
C SER A 67 38.25 -1.32 23.71
N GLU A 68 37.39 -2.33 23.63
CA GLU A 68 37.74 -3.70 23.99
C GLU A 68 38.71 -4.30 22.98
N ALA A 69 39.55 -5.24 23.44
CA ALA A 69 40.47 -5.93 22.54
C ALA A 69 39.72 -6.78 21.51
N GLU A 70 38.64 -7.46 21.92
CA GLU A 70 37.80 -8.32 21.09
C GLU A 70 36.31 -8.05 21.43
N PRO A 71 35.63 -7.14 20.71
CA PRO A 71 34.24 -6.80 20.98
C PRO A 71 33.25 -7.84 20.44
N HIS A 72 32.07 -7.89 21.05
CA HIS A 72 30.91 -8.64 20.59
C HIS A 72 29.69 -7.71 20.55
N LEU A 73 28.80 -7.90 19.57
CA LEU A 73 27.66 -7.02 19.36
C LEU A 73 26.54 -7.71 18.58
N MET A 74 25.31 -7.24 18.77
CA MET A 74 24.15 -7.61 17.95
C MET A 74 23.70 -6.42 17.11
N PHE A 75 23.35 -6.66 15.84
CA PHE A 75 22.77 -5.66 14.96
C PHE A 75 21.28 -5.94 14.79
N ASN A 76 20.43 -4.97 15.08
CA ASN A 76 18.97 -5.10 15.02
C ASN A 76 18.39 -4.61 13.69
N GLU A 77 19.20 -3.97 12.85
CA GLU A 77 18.80 -3.53 11.51
C GLU A 77 19.55 -4.31 10.41
N ILE A 78 18.84 -4.62 9.34
CA ILE A 78 19.39 -5.22 8.12
C ILE A 78 20.30 -4.19 7.44
N GLY A 79 21.50 -4.59 7.02
CA GLY A 79 22.40 -3.66 6.37
C GLY A 79 23.83 -4.16 6.24
N ALA A 80 24.64 -3.40 5.49
CA ALA A 80 26.08 -3.62 5.38
C ALA A 80 26.81 -2.57 6.22
N TYR A 81 27.55 -3.02 7.23
CA TYR A 81 28.23 -2.21 8.23
C TYR A 81 29.73 -2.19 7.97
N THR A 82 30.34 -1.01 7.88
CA THR A 82 31.79 -0.88 7.74
C THR A 82 32.43 -0.85 9.11
N ILE A 83 32.96 -1.98 9.55
CA ILE A 83 33.68 -2.09 10.82
C ILE A 83 35.08 -1.54 10.63
N THR A 84 35.48 -0.60 11.47
CA THR A 84 36.81 0.02 11.47
C THR A 84 37.49 -0.22 12.81
N LEU A 85 38.75 -0.63 12.78
CA LEU A 85 39.63 -0.79 13.93
C LEU A 85 40.76 0.22 13.81
N ASN A 86 40.86 1.11 14.79
CA ASN A 86 41.99 1.99 15.02
C ASN A 86 42.81 1.47 16.21
N VAL A 87 44.12 1.40 16.03
CA VAL A 87 45.03 0.93 17.09
C VAL A 87 46.15 1.93 17.30
N ARG A 88 46.41 2.26 18.57
CA ARG A 88 47.59 3.02 18.99
C ARG A 88 48.48 2.17 19.90
N ASP A 89 49.79 2.16 19.67
CA ASP A 89 50.75 1.50 20.58
C ASP A 89 51.28 2.45 21.67
N SER A 90 52.01 1.89 22.64
CA SER A 90 52.62 2.65 23.75
C SER A 90 53.62 3.76 23.35
N LYS A 91 54.08 3.80 22.09
CA LYS A 91 54.95 4.88 21.56
C LYS A 91 54.15 5.91 20.77
N GLY A 92 52.82 5.79 20.72
CA GLY A 92 51.93 6.69 19.99
C GLY A 92 51.85 6.41 18.48
N ARG A 93 52.38 5.27 17.99
CA ARG A 93 52.20 4.87 16.58
C ARG A 93 50.77 4.41 16.36
N TYR A 94 50.23 4.67 15.17
CA TYR A 94 48.83 4.43 14.82
C TYR A 94 48.69 3.53 13.59
N ALA A 95 47.71 2.63 13.60
CA ALA A 95 47.33 1.81 12.46
C ALA A 95 45.81 1.63 12.39
N MET A 96 45.28 1.46 11.18
CA MET A 96 43.84 1.32 10.93
C MET A 96 43.57 0.12 10.02
N ALA A 97 42.46 -0.58 10.26
CA ALA A 97 41.89 -1.59 9.37
C ALA A 97 40.38 -1.42 9.27
N HIS A 98 39.77 -1.82 8.15
CA HIS A 98 38.31 -1.89 8.02
C HIS A 98 37.85 -3.13 7.25
N LYS A 99 36.62 -3.60 7.52
CA LYS A 99 35.94 -4.70 6.82
C LYS A 99 34.42 -4.48 6.82
N ILE A 100 33.74 -4.94 5.78
CA ILE A 100 32.28 -4.90 5.69
C ILE A 100 31.68 -6.15 6.34
N LEU A 101 30.66 -5.94 7.17
CA LEU A 101 29.85 -6.96 7.83
C LEU A 101 28.40 -6.83 7.34
N SER A 102 27.83 -7.90 6.80
CA SER A 102 26.43 -7.90 6.35
C SER A 102 25.49 -8.48 7.41
N ILE A 103 24.36 -7.81 7.63
CA ILE A 103 23.26 -8.23 8.50
C ILE A 103 22.00 -8.40 7.64
N GLU A 104 21.36 -9.54 7.76
CA GLU A 104 20.22 -9.97 6.92
C GLU A 104 18.97 -10.22 7.80
N PRO A 105 17.73 -10.11 7.26
CA PRO A 105 16.53 -10.40 8.06
C PRO A 105 16.49 -11.86 8.48
N GLU A 106 15.78 -12.17 9.58
CA GLU A 106 15.37 -13.56 9.82
C GLU A 106 14.56 -14.06 8.61
N PRO A 107 14.92 -15.25 8.07
CA PRO A 107 14.15 -15.83 6.98
C PRO A 107 12.74 -16.14 7.48
N LEU A 108 11.72 -15.76 6.69
CA LEU A 108 10.34 -16.14 6.97
C LEU A 108 10.23 -17.67 7.07
N PRO A 109 9.29 -18.19 7.88
CA PRO A 109 8.96 -19.61 7.85
C PRO A 109 8.69 -20.07 6.42
N GLU A 110 9.07 -21.31 6.10
CA GLU A 110 8.73 -21.88 4.80
C GLU A 110 7.21 -21.98 4.65
N VAL A 111 6.71 -21.46 3.52
CA VAL A 111 5.31 -21.61 3.12
C VAL A 111 5.00 -23.09 2.94
N GLY A 112 3.85 -23.55 3.44
CA GLY A 112 3.41 -24.94 3.32
C GLY A 112 2.63 -25.47 4.53
N ASN A 113 2.58 -24.71 5.62
CA ASN A 113 1.88 -25.05 6.86
C ASN A 113 0.50 -24.38 6.96
N MET A 114 -0.25 -24.39 5.86
CA MET A 114 -1.56 -23.77 5.78
C MET A 114 -2.57 -24.37 6.76
N VAL A 115 -3.25 -23.49 7.50
CA VAL A 115 -4.36 -23.81 8.39
C VAL A 115 -5.64 -23.07 7.97
N LEU A 116 -6.79 -23.61 8.37
CA LEU A 116 -8.07 -22.92 8.24
C LEU A 116 -8.19 -21.90 9.38
N LYS A 117 -8.25 -20.60 9.04
CA LYS A 117 -8.41 -19.52 10.03
C LYS A 117 -9.86 -19.44 10.51
N TRP A 118 -10.80 -19.42 9.57
CA TRP A 118 -12.23 -19.48 9.84
C TRP A 118 -13.03 -19.86 8.59
N VAL A 119 -14.28 -20.27 8.82
CA VAL A 119 -15.34 -20.40 7.80
C VAL A 119 -16.41 -19.37 8.15
N ALA A 120 -16.89 -18.62 7.17
CA ALA A 120 -17.91 -17.61 7.42
C ALA A 120 -19.13 -18.23 8.12
N ASP A 121 -19.71 -17.50 9.07
CA ASP A 121 -20.79 -18.01 9.93
C ASP A 121 -22.14 -18.16 9.23
N GLN A 122 -22.28 -17.60 8.02
CA GLN A 122 -23.48 -17.69 7.19
C GLN A 122 -23.20 -18.40 5.86
N PRO A 123 -24.10 -19.30 5.41
CA PRO A 123 -23.94 -19.96 4.12
C PRO A 123 -24.15 -18.98 2.97
N LEU A 124 -23.44 -19.25 1.87
CA LEU A 124 -23.58 -18.58 0.59
C LEU A 124 -24.40 -19.43 -0.38
N GLY A 125 -25.01 -18.79 -1.38
CA GLY A 125 -25.35 -19.44 -2.63
C GLY A 125 -24.10 -19.89 -3.41
N ALA A 126 -24.28 -20.51 -4.58
CA ALA A 126 -23.15 -20.95 -5.39
C ALA A 126 -22.19 -19.78 -5.67
N VAL A 127 -20.88 -20.04 -5.58
CA VAL A 127 -19.82 -19.07 -5.85
C VAL A 127 -19.19 -19.42 -7.18
N ARG A 128 -19.53 -18.67 -8.23
CA ARG A 128 -19.06 -18.94 -9.59
C ARG A 128 -18.45 -17.69 -10.22
N SER A 129 -17.14 -17.74 -10.46
CA SER A 129 -16.40 -16.66 -11.14
C SER A 129 -16.58 -15.29 -10.48
N ILE A 130 -16.55 -15.32 -9.16
CA ILE A 130 -16.59 -14.17 -8.25
C ILE A 130 -15.35 -14.31 -7.39
N ALA A 131 -14.69 -13.21 -7.07
CA ALA A 131 -13.62 -13.19 -6.09
C ALA A 131 -14.06 -12.29 -4.91
N PRO A 132 -13.66 -12.61 -3.66
CA PRO A 132 -13.91 -11.74 -2.52
C PRO A 132 -13.07 -10.47 -2.62
N ALA A 133 -13.64 -9.31 -2.28
CA ALA A 133 -12.86 -8.08 -2.14
C ALA A 133 -12.55 -7.82 -0.65
N VAL A 134 -11.35 -7.35 -0.34
CA VAL A 134 -10.92 -7.05 1.04
C VAL A 134 -10.60 -5.57 1.15
N SER A 135 -11.19 -4.89 2.13
CA SER A 135 -10.89 -3.50 2.44
C SER A 135 -9.63 -3.36 3.30
N ASP A 136 -9.08 -2.15 3.34
CA ASP A 136 -7.85 -1.85 4.07
C ASP A 136 -7.98 -2.06 5.60
N ASP A 137 -9.20 -1.92 6.13
CA ASP A 137 -9.58 -2.21 7.51
C ASP A 137 -9.95 -3.70 7.75
N ASN A 138 -9.54 -4.60 6.85
CA ASN A 138 -9.70 -6.04 6.92
C ASN A 138 -11.17 -6.52 7.00
N TYR A 139 -12.07 -5.88 6.25
CA TYR A 139 -13.39 -6.46 5.98
C TYR A 139 -13.41 -7.15 4.62
N VAL A 140 -14.14 -8.26 4.53
CA VAL A 140 -14.26 -9.05 3.31
C VAL A 140 -15.67 -8.90 2.74
N PHE A 141 -15.76 -8.57 1.47
CA PHE A 141 -16.99 -8.36 0.73
C PHE A 141 -17.16 -9.47 -0.29
N MET A 142 -18.37 -10.02 -0.37
CA MET A 142 -18.65 -11.12 -1.28
C MET A 142 -20.09 -11.11 -1.79
N THR A 143 -20.27 -11.62 -3.01
CA THR A 143 -21.55 -11.98 -3.59
C THR A 143 -21.60 -13.47 -3.89
N SER A 144 -22.80 -13.97 -4.14
CA SER A 144 -23.05 -15.33 -4.62
C SER A 144 -24.29 -15.38 -5.51
N GLU A 145 -24.58 -16.53 -6.11
CA GLU A 145 -25.75 -16.73 -6.97
C GLU A 145 -27.11 -16.57 -6.25
N ASP A 146 -27.14 -16.39 -4.93
CA ASP A 146 -28.34 -16.01 -4.17
C ASP A 146 -28.73 -14.52 -4.29
N HIS A 147 -27.91 -13.72 -5.00
CA HIS A 147 -28.09 -12.28 -5.19
C HIS A 147 -28.01 -11.45 -3.90
N ILE A 148 -27.28 -11.94 -2.89
CA ILE A 148 -27.06 -11.21 -1.65
C ILE A 148 -25.62 -10.69 -1.62
N ALA A 149 -25.47 -9.38 -1.45
CA ALA A 149 -24.19 -8.75 -1.15
C ALA A 149 -23.93 -8.82 0.35
N ARG A 150 -22.71 -9.16 0.76
CA ARG A 150 -22.34 -9.37 2.17
C ARG A 150 -21.03 -8.70 2.51
N LYS A 151 -20.90 -8.29 3.78
CA LYS A 151 -19.66 -7.85 4.43
C LYS A 151 -19.39 -8.74 5.63
N PHE A 152 -18.15 -9.20 5.77
CA PHE A 152 -17.66 -10.04 6.86
C PHE A 152 -16.48 -9.37 7.53
N ASP A 153 -16.33 -9.58 8.83
CA ASP A 153 -15.10 -9.27 9.57
C ASP A 153 -13.99 -10.24 9.15
N GLY A 154 -12.88 -9.73 8.60
CA GLY A 154 -11.79 -10.54 8.06
C GLY A 154 -11.00 -11.31 9.11
N SER A 155 -11.07 -10.88 10.37
CA SER A 155 -10.39 -11.56 11.48
C SER A 155 -11.19 -12.77 11.98
N THR A 156 -12.51 -12.71 11.93
CA THR A 156 -13.39 -13.68 12.60
C THR A 156 -14.34 -14.44 11.67
N GLY A 157 -14.55 -13.98 10.43
CA GLY A 157 -15.53 -14.54 9.50
C GLY A 157 -16.98 -14.21 9.83
N ARG A 158 -17.23 -13.38 10.84
CA ARG A 158 -18.58 -12.97 11.25
C ARG A 158 -19.22 -12.08 10.21
N GLN A 159 -20.45 -12.39 9.77
CA GLN A 159 -21.21 -11.50 8.90
C GLN A 159 -21.59 -10.21 9.64
N ILE A 160 -21.23 -9.05 9.08
CA ILE A 160 -21.53 -7.71 9.60
C ILE A 160 -22.88 -7.23 9.07
N TRP A 161 -23.08 -7.33 7.76
CA TRP A 161 -24.36 -7.02 7.12
C TRP A 161 -24.56 -7.82 5.85
N GLN A 162 -25.81 -7.83 5.38
CA GLN A 162 -26.20 -8.34 4.07
C GLN A 162 -27.17 -7.38 3.38
N PHE A 163 -27.19 -7.38 2.06
CA PHE A 163 -28.06 -6.55 1.24
C PHE A 163 -28.65 -7.35 0.07
N ASP A 164 -29.97 -7.29 -0.10
CA ASP A 164 -30.68 -8.00 -1.18
C ASP A 164 -30.66 -7.19 -2.49
N LEU A 165 -29.90 -7.69 -3.48
CA LEU A 165 -29.75 -7.03 -4.78
C LEU A 165 -31.02 -7.18 -5.66
N ARG A 166 -31.97 -8.04 -5.26
CA ARG A 166 -33.25 -8.28 -5.94
C ARG A 166 -34.43 -7.50 -5.37
N ASN A 167 -34.18 -6.54 -4.49
CA ASN A 167 -35.24 -5.73 -3.88
C ASN A 167 -36.24 -5.22 -4.95
N ALA A 168 -37.51 -5.59 -4.80
CA ALA A 168 -38.56 -5.25 -5.75
C ALA A 168 -38.91 -3.74 -5.76
N ALA A 169 -38.57 -3.02 -4.68
CA ALA A 169 -38.73 -1.56 -4.62
C ALA A 169 -37.80 -0.83 -5.60
N ASP A 170 -36.71 -1.47 -6.02
CA ASP A 170 -35.72 -0.92 -6.95
C ASP A 170 -36.04 -1.24 -8.43
N GLY A 171 -37.29 -1.61 -8.72
CA GLY A 171 -37.80 -1.94 -10.06
C GLY A 171 -37.87 -3.45 -10.34
N PRO A 172 -37.86 -3.85 -11.62
CA PRO A 172 -37.87 -5.27 -12.01
C PRO A 172 -36.67 -6.02 -11.41
N SER A 173 -36.92 -7.17 -10.80
CA SER A 173 -35.86 -7.98 -10.20
C SER A 173 -35.03 -8.69 -11.27
N PRO A 174 -33.69 -8.71 -11.16
CA PRO A 174 -32.89 -9.64 -11.94
C PRO A 174 -33.22 -11.09 -11.53
N GLU A 175 -33.12 -12.00 -12.49
CA GLU A 175 -33.23 -13.45 -12.32
C GLU A 175 -31.90 -14.10 -12.71
N GLY A 176 -31.68 -15.38 -12.43
CA GLY A 176 -30.49 -16.11 -12.88
C GLY A 176 -29.33 -16.06 -11.88
N ASN A 177 -28.12 -15.77 -12.35
CA ASN A 177 -26.88 -15.91 -11.56
C ASN A 177 -26.26 -14.53 -11.30
N THR A 178 -25.46 -14.40 -10.23
CA THR A 178 -24.63 -13.21 -9.97
C THR A 178 -23.18 -13.59 -10.17
N HIS A 179 -22.54 -13.10 -11.24
CA HIS A 179 -21.13 -13.35 -11.54
C HIS A 179 -20.36 -12.02 -11.58
N VAL A 180 -20.40 -11.26 -10.49
CA VAL A 180 -19.76 -9.94 -10.39
C VAL A 180 -18.99 -9.89 -9.09
N SER A 181 -17.68 -9.69 -9.18
CA SER A 181 -16.85 -9.44 -8.01
C SER A 181 -17.13 -8.04 -7.46
N PRO A 182 -17.26 -7.87 -6.13
CA PRO A 182 -17.35 -6.55 -5.54
C PRO A 182 -16.12 -5.71 -5.83
N SER A 183 -16.31 -4.40 -5.92
CA SER A 183 -15.21 -3.43 -5.88
C SER A 183 -15.43 -2.50 -4.68
N ILE A 184 -14.37 -2.13 -3.95
CA ILE A 184 -14.47 -1.26 -2.77
C ILE A 184 -13.75 0.05 -3.06
N ASP A 185 -14.43 1.15 -2.83
CA ASP A 185 -13.86 2.48 -2.92
C ASP A 185 -13.06 2.82 -1.67
N ALA A 186 -12.18 3.79 -1.87
CA ALA A 186 -11.58 4.67 -0.89
C ALA A 186 -12.39 4.92 0.40
N ASP A 187 -13.64 5.37 0.25
CA ASP A 187 -14.52 5.78 1.36
C ASP A 187 -15.25 4.59 2.02
N GLY A 188 -14.90 3.36 1.64
CA GLY A 188 -15.55 2.13 2.05
C GLY A 188 -16.89 1.85 1.36
N THR A 189 -17.33 2.70 0.42
CA THR A 189 -18.45 2.39 -0.46
C THR A 189 -18.11 1.15 -1.27
N SER A 190 -19.04 0.20 -1.34
CA SER A 190 -18.85 -1.05 -2.07
C SER A 190 -19.81 -1.14 -3.23
N TYR A 191 -19.30 -1.57 -4.38
CA TYR A 191 -20.03 -1.67 -5.64
C TYR A 191 -20.35 -3.12 -5.96
N PHE A 192 -21.64 -3.40 -6.15
CA PHE A 192 -22.16 -4.75 -6.36
C PHE A 192 -23.05 -4.80 -7.58
N GLY A 193 -22.68 -5.64 -8.56
CA GLY A 193 -23.51 -5.89 -9.74
C GLY A 193 -24.29 -7.19 -9.63
N THR A 194 -25.44 -7.25 -10.29
CA THR A 194 -26.20 -8.48 -10.47
C THR A 194 -26.99 -8.43 -11.78
N GLY A 195 -27.18 -9.58 -12.45
CA GLY A 195 -27.89 -9.61 -13.72
C GLY A 195 -27.97 -10.98 -14.37
N ASN A 196 -29.03 -11.19 -15.15
CA ASN A 196 -29.36 -12.49 -15.71
C ASN A 196 -28.45 -12.89 -16.89
N ALA A 197 -27.95 -14.14 -16.91
CA ALA A 197 -27.24 -14.73 -18.06
C ALA A 197 -28.12 -14.87 -19.33
N SER A 198 -29.45 -15.02 -19.18
CA SER A 198 -30.42 -15.08 -20.28
C SER A 198 -30.96 -13.70 -20.72
N GLY A 199 -30.88 -12.69 -19.84
CA GLY A 199 -30.89 -11.25 -20.16
C GLY A 199 -32.25 -10.56 -20.34
N LYS A 200 -32.51 -9.55 -19.48
CA LYS A 200 -33.35 -8.33 -19.69
C LYS A 200 -33.11 -7.26 -18.61
N ILE A 201 -32.69 -7.68 -17.42
CA ILE A 201 -32.54 -6.81 -16.24
C ILE A 201 -31.14 -6.99 -15.65
N ALA A 202 -30.49 -5.87 -15.39
CA ALA A 202 -29.24 -5.78 -14.65
C ALA A 202 -29.31 -4.62 -13.65
N ARG A 203 -28.62 -4.77 -12.53
CA ARG A 203 -28.49 -3.74 -11.50
C ARG A 203 -27.07 -3.62 -11.02
N LEU A 204 -26.65 -2.39 -10.77
CA LEU A 204 -25.44 -2.06 -10.06
C LEU A 204 -25.83 -1.23 -8.84
N TYR A 205 -25.36 -1.62 -7.67
CA TYR A 205 -25.57 -0.91 -6.42
C TYR A 205 -24.26 -0.30 -5.95
N ALA A 206 -24.35 0.90 -5.39
CA ALA A 206 -23.40 1.36 -4.39
C ALA A 206 -24.02 1.19 -3.00
N ILE A 207 -23.27 0.59 -2.11
CA ILE A 207 -23.66 0.31 -0.74
C ILE A 207 -22.67 1.02 0.18
N ASN A 208 -23.19 1.80 1.12
CA ASN A 208 -22.38 2.49 2.13
C ASN A 208 -21.68 1.48 3.05
N PRO A 209 -20.60 1.87 3.76
CA PRO A 209 -19.89 0.99 4.68
C PRO A 209 -20.78 0.31 5.74
N ASP A 210 -21.88 0.96 6.13
CA ASP A 210 -22.87 0.50 7.11
C ASP A 210 -23.91 -0.50 6.55
N GLY A 211 -23.86 -0.80 5.25
CA GLY A 211 -24.77 -1.72 4.57
C GLY A 211 -26.04 -1.06 4.01
N THR A 212 -26.19 0.25 4.15
CA THR A 212 -27.32 0.98 3.56
C THR A 212 -27.11 1.26 2.07
N LYS A 213 -28.19 1.28 1.29
CA LYS A 213 -28.14 1.63 -0.14
C LYS A 213 -27.72 3.10 -0.30
N LYS A 214 -26.64 3.35 -1.04
CA LYS A 214 -26.24 4.70 -1.49
C LYS A 214 -27.03 5.09 -2.74
N TRP A 215 -26.97 4.26 -3.76
CA TRP A 215 -27.78 4.38 -4.97
C TRP A 215 -27.88 3.04 -5.71
N VAL A 216 -28.78 2.97 -6.68
CA VAL A 216 -28.92 1.84 -7.61
C VAL A 216 -29.03 2.37 -9.04
N MET A 217 -28.25 1.76 -9.93
CA MET A 217 -28.34 1.94 -11.38
C MET A 217 -29.03 0.73 -11.99
N SER A 218 -30.09 0.95 -12.76
CA SER A 218 -30.89 -0.08 -13.43
C SER A 218 -30.89 0.07 -14.95
N SER A 219 -31.54 -0.85 -15.66
CA SER A 219 -31.71 -0.88 -17.12
C SER A 219 -32.54 0.28 -17.72
N ASP A 220 -32.17 1.54 -17.47
CA ASP A 220 -32.81 2.75 -18.04
C ASP A 220 -32.07 3.30 -19.28
N ALA A 221 -32.82 3.93 -20.20
CA ALA A 221 -32.32 4.46 -21.48
C ALA A 221 -31.68 5.85 -21.41
N ASN A 222 -31.86 6.59 -20.32
CA ASN A 222 -31.35 7.94 -20.15
C ASN A 222 -30.25 7.99 -19.08
N THR A 223 -30.44 7.31 -17.95
CA THR A 223 -29.52 7.31 -16.80
C THR A 223 -28.86 5.96 -16.51
N GLY A 224 -29.38 4.89 -17.13
CA GLY A 224 -28.97 3.51 -16.89
C GLY A 224 -27.98 2.95 -17.92
N PHE A 225 -28.03 1.64 -18.17
CA PHE A 225 -27.05 0.95 -19.03
C PHE A 225 -27.17 1.25 -20.54
N TRP A 226 -28.21 1.93 -21.02
CA TRP A 226 -28.57 1.91 -22.46
C TRP A 226 -28.53 3.24 -23.19
N ASN A 227 -27.98 3.29 -24.40
CA ASN A 227 -28.18 4.42 -25.32
C ASN A 227 -29.36 4.15 -26.29
N LYS A 228 -30.02 5.22 -26.75
CA LYS A 228 -31.27 5.23 -27.52
C LYS A 228 -31.36 4.13 -28.61
N GLY A 229 -32.23 3.14 -28.38
CA GLY A 229 -33.01 2.51 -29.46
C GLY A 229 -32.71 1.06 -29.88
N ASN A 230 -31.56 0.45 -29.57
CA ASN A 230 -31.21 -0.87 -30.15
C ASN A 230 -30.63 -1.94 -29.21
N ALA A 231 -30.43 -1.69 -27.92
CA ALA A 231 -29.90 -2.69 -26.99
C ALA A 231 -30.98 -3.11 -25.97
N ALA A 232 -31.54 -4.31 -26.13
CA ALA A 232 -32.73 -4.75 -25.39
C ALA A 232 -32.47 -5.71 -24.20
N THR A 233 -31.22 -6.08 -23.90
CA THR A 233 -30.89 -7.10 -22.87
C THR A 233 -29.53 -6.88 -22.15
N PRO A 234 -29.41 -6.11 -21.04
CA PRO A 234 -28.11 -5.82 -20.45
C PRO A 234 -27.73 -6.99 -19.54
N ARG A 235 -26.47 -7.39 -19.57
CA ARG A 235 -25.97 -8.51 -18.75
C ARG A 235 -24.70 -8.07 -18.03
N LEU A 236 -24.75 -7.99 -16.71
CA LEU A 236 -23.56 -7.80 -15.88
C LEU A 236 -22.96 -9.17 -15.61
N HIS A 237 -21.81 -9.45 -16.20
CA HIS A 237 -21.22 -10.78 -16.20
C HIS A 237 -19.69 -10.69 -16.25
N TYR A 238 -19.03 -11.26 -15.23
CA TYR A 238 -17.57 -11.25 -15.06
C TYR A 238 -16.99 -9.84 -15.05
N ILE A 239 -17.67 -8.94 -14.33
CA ILE A 239 -17.30 -7.54 -14.26
C ILE A 239 -16.66 -7.28 -12.91
N ILE A 240 -15.50 -6.64 -12.97
CA ILE A 240 -14.90 -5.89 -11.88
C ILE A 240 -15.07 -4.43 -12.29
N CYS A 241 -15.46 -3.54 -11.38
CA CYS A 241 -15.72 -2.15 -11.70
C CYS A 241 -14.48 -1.33 -11.39
N PRO A 242 -13.72 -0.83 -12.39
CA PRO A 242 -12.60 0.03 -12.06
C PRO A 242 -13.06 1.28 -11.34
N VAL A 243 -12.39 1.62 -10.24
CA VAL A 243 -12.75 2.77 -9.40
C VAL A 243 -11.79 3.92 -9.71
N GLY A 244 -12.27 4.91 -10.48
CA GLY A 244 -11.57 6.16 -10.75
C GLY A 244 -11.67 7.15 -9.60
N ASP A 245 -11.37 8.43 -9.81
CA ASP A 245 -11.44 9.44 -8.73
C ASP A 245 -12.91 9.77 -8.39
N ASN A 246 -13.66 10.25 -9.39
CA ASN A 246 -15.07 10.67 -9.23
C ASN A 246 -16.06 9.69 -9.87
N TYR A 247 -15.56 8.76 -10.69
CA TYR A 247 -16.37 7.83 -11.47
C TYR A 247 -15.92 6.40 -11.21
N ILE A 248 -16.86 5.47 -11.31
CA ILE A 248 -16.54 4.06 -11.57
C ILE A 248 -16.78 3.77 -13.04
N TYR A 249 -16.07 2.77 -13.56
CA TYR A 249 -16.26 2.30 -14.93
C TYR A 249 -16.97 0.96 -14.92
N VAL A 250 -18.02 0.86 -15.72
CA VAL A 250 -18.86 -0.34 -15.76
C VAL A 250 -19.20 -0.65 -17.20
N GLY A 251 -19.20 -1.93 -17.52
CA GLY A 251 -19.71 -2.40 -18.81
C GLY A 251 -20.90 -3.33 -18.65
N ASN A 252 -21.43 -3.80 -19.76
CA ASN A 252 -22.34 -4.94 -19.78
C ASN A 252 -22.14 -5.75 -21.06
N ALA A 253 -22.29 -7.06 -20.97
CA ALA A 253 -22.36 -7.95 -22.13
C ALA A 253 -23.71 -7.80 -22.87
N GLY A 254 -23.75 -8.26 -24.12
CA GLY A 254 -24.96 -8.30 -24.96
C GLY A 254 -24.65 -8.14 -26.45
N GLY A 255 -25.66 -8.30 -27.32
CA GLY A 255 -25.50 -8.08 -28.76
C GLY A 255 -25.08 -6.64 -29.10
N ALA A 256 -25.55 -5.67 -28.33
CA ALA A 256 -25.10 -4.29 -28.31
C ALA A 256 -24.80 -3.89 -26.85
N GLY A 257 -23.66 -4.35 -26.31
CA GLY A 257 -23.26 -4.03 -24.94
C GLY A 257 -22.80 -2.59 -24.78
N SER A 258 -22.47 -2.19 -23.54
CA SER A 258 -22.00 -0.83 -23.25
C SER A 258 -20.76 -0.81 -22.36
N VAL A 259 -20.06 0.32 -22.36
CA VAL A 259 -19.03 0.71 -21.40
C VAL A 259 -19.27 2.17 -21.02
N LEU A 260 -19.32 2.44 -19.72
CA LEU A 260 -19.85 3.66 -19.12
C LEU A 260 -18.91 4.19 -18.05
N ALA A 261 -18.86 5.50 -17.88
CA ALA A 261 -18.49 6.12 -16.61
C ALA A 261 -19.76 6.39 -15.80
N VAL A 262 -19.76 6.02 -14.53
CA VAL A 262 -20.87 6.21 -13.58
C VAL A 262 -20.38 7.07 -12.43
N ASP A 263 -21.05 8.19 -12.20
CA ASP A 263 -20.71 9.12 -11.12
C ASP A 263 -20.94 8.46 -9.76
N LYS A 264 -19.89 8.44 -8.93
CA LYS A 264 -19.90 7.75 -7.63
C LYS A 264 -20.90 8.32 -6.64
N SER A 265 -21.28 9.60 -6.78
CA SER A 265 -22.18 10.28 -5.86
C SER A 265 -23.65 10.06 -6.22
N THR A 266 -23.97 10.02 -7.51
CA THR A 266 -25.35 9.98 -8.00
C THR A 266 -25.78 8.61 -8.52
N GLY A 267 -24.84 7.76 -8.94
CA GLY A 267 -25.13 6.51 -9.65
C GLY A 267 -25.62 6.73 -11.09
N PHE A 268 -25.56 7.95 -11.61
CA PHE A 268 -25.91 8.25 -12.99
C PHE A 268 -24.68 8.12 -13.89
N ARG A 269 -24.90 7.58 -15.09
CA ARG A 269 -23.85 7.59 -16.11
C ARG A 269 -23.51 9.02 -16.54
N SER A 270 -22.24 9.29 -16.80
CA SER A 270 -21.75 10.51 -17.44
C SER A 270 -21.58 10.31 -18.95
N GLY A 271 -20.74 9.34 -19.33
CA GLY A 271 -20.39 9.05 -20.73
C GLY A 271 -20.59 7.61 -21.11
N TYR A 272 -20.56 7.38 -22.43
CA TYR A 272 -20.89 6.12 -23.06
C TYR A 272 -19.93 5.84 -24.22
N ALA A 273 -19.26 4.70 -24.22
CA ALA A 273 -18.42 4.28 -25.34
C ALA A 273 -19.27 3.91 -26.57
N ALA A 274 -19.09 4.60 -27.69
CA ALA A 274 -19.89 4.45 -28.91
C ALA A 274 -19.02 4.39 -30.17
N SER A 275 -19.58 3.78 -31.22
CA SER A 275 -18.99 3.81 -32.56
C SER A 275 -19.02 5.23 -33.15
N SER A 276 -18.22 5.50 -34.19
CA SER A 276 -18.17 6.79 -34.89
C SER A 276 -19.48 7.19 -35.58
N VAL A 277 -20.39 6.23 -35.81
CA VAL A 277 -21.72 6.46 -36.40
C VAL A 277 -22.84 6.46 -35.36
N ASN A 278 -22.51 6.27 -34.08
CA ASN A 278 -23.44 6.32 -32.95
C ASN A 278 -24.64 5.35 -33.08
N ASP A 279 -24.40 4.16 -33.60
CA ASP A 279 -25.41 3.11 -33.80
C ASP A 279 -25.60 2.18 -32.57
N GLY A 280 -24.76 2.34 -31.54
CA GLY A 280 -24.80 1.56 -30.31
C GLY A 280 -23.45 1.56 -29.58
N GLY A 281 -23.36 0.77 -28.50
CA GLY A 281 -22.08 0.51 -27.83
C GLY A 281 -21.28 -0.61 -28.51
N PRO A 282 -20.09 -0.96 -27.99
CA PRO A 282 -19.22 -1.96 -28.60
C PRO A 282 -19.96 -3.30 -28.75
N ASN A 283 -19.94 -3.84 -29.97
CA ASN A 283 -20.56 -5.14 -30.27
C ASN A 283 -19.97 -6.22 -29.33
N GLY A 284 -20.83 -6.98 -28.66
CA GLY A 284 -20.41 -7.99 -27.66
C GLY A 284 -20.27 -7.48 -26.22
N GLY A 285 -20.12 -6.17 -26.00
CA GLY A 285 -20.07 -5.58 -24.64
C GLY A 285 -18.79 -5.86 -23.86
N VAL A 286 -18.91 -6.25 -22.59
CA VAL A 286 -17.78 -6.64 -21.71
C VAL A 286 -17.95 -8.08 -21.24
N THR A 287 -16.91 -8.92 -21.37
CA THR A 287 -16.95 -10.35 -21.00
C THR A 287 -15.83 -10.86 -20.09
N GLY A 288 -14.83 -10.03 -19.76
CA GLY A 288 -13.64 -10.42 -18.98
C GLY A 288 -13.11 -9.28 -18.12
N GLY A 289 -14.02 -8.52 -17.50
CA GLY A 289 -13.68 -7.34 -16.70
C GLY A 289 -13.25 -6.13 -17.52
N LEU A 290 -13.07 -5.00 -16.83
CA LEU A 290 -12.47 -3.78 -17.35
C LEU A 290 -11.22 -3.46 -16.53
N VAL A 291 -10.27 -2.77 -17.15
CA VAL A 291 -9.12 -2.18 -16.46
C VAL A 291 -9.02 -0.70 -16.81
N LEU A 292 -8.51 0.09 -15.88
CA LEU A 292 -8.13 1.47 -16.09
C LEU A 292 -6.61 1.57 -16.13
N SER A 293 -6.03 1.66 -17.33
CA SER A 293 -4.60 1.87 -17.55
C SER A 293 -4.32 3.36 -17.78
N GLY A 294 -3.92 4.05 -16.73
CA GLY A 294 -3.72 5.49 -16.76
C GLY A 294 -5.00 6.26 -17.03
N THR A 295 -5.09 6.82 -18.23
CA THR A 295 -6.28 7.53 -18.72
C THR A 295 -7.07 6.70 -19.73
N THR A 296 -6.77 5.41 -19.87
CA THR A 296 -7.44 4.49 -20.79
C THR A 296 -8.26 3.45 -20.02
N VAL A 297 -9.57 3.41 -20.28
CA VAL A 297 -10.41 2.26 -19.91
C VAL A 297 -10.31 1.22 -21.01
N ALA A 298 -9.94 -0.01 -20.68
CA ALA A 298 -9.81 -1.12 -21.63
C ALA A 298 -10.62 -2.36 -21.18
N TRP A 299 -11.11 -3.13 -22.14
CA TRP A 299 -11.98 -4.29 -21.88
C TRP A 299 -11.95 -5.32 -23.02
N TYR A 300 -12.44 -6.53 -22.71
CA TYR A 300 -12.75 -7.54 -23.71
C TYR A 300 -14.14 -7.39 -24.31
N GLY A 301 -14.23 -7.28 -25.63
CA GLY A 301 -15.49 -7.22 -26.38
C GLY A 301 -15.98 -8.58 -26.87
N ALA A 302 -16.10 -9.57 -25.98
CA ALA A 302 -16.51 -10.94 -26.32
C ALA A 302 -15.62 -11.57 -27.41
N LYS A 303 -16.14 -11.75 -28.63
CA LYS A 303 -15.43 -12.33 -29.77
C LYS A 303 -14.74 -11.29 -30.65
N ASN A 304 -14.76 -10.02 -30.25
CA ASN A 304 -14.34 -8.90 -31.07
C ASN A 304 -12.97 -8.33 -30.66
N GLY A 305 -12.23 -9.03 -29.79
CA GLY A 305 -10.90 -8.62 -29.33
C GLY A 305 -10.95 -7.63 -28.16
N VAL A 306 -9.88 -6.83 -28.03
CA VAL A 306 -9.71 -5.85 -26.95
C VAL A 306 -10.04 -4.46 -27.46
N PHE A 307 -10.73 -3.70 -26.63
CA PHE A 307 -11.15 -2.34 -26.90
C PHE A 307 -10.60 -1.41 -25.83
N GLY A 308 -10.54 -0.13 -26.14
CA GLY A 308 -10.31 0.88 -25.13
C GLY A 308 -10.72 2.28 -25.56
N CYS A 309 -10.89 3.15 -24.58
CA CYS A 309 -11.26 4.55 -24.79
C CYS A 309 -10.70 5.43 -23.66
N SER A 310 -10.75 6.74 -23.87
CA SER A 310 -10.29 7.71 -22.89
C SER A 310 -11.25 7.76 -21.69
N ALA A 311 -10.72 7.52 -20.49
CA ALA A 311 -11.40 7.69 -19.22
C ALA A 311 -11.90 9.13 -19.06
N SER A 312 -11.03 10.12 -19.27
CA SER A 312 -11.39 11.53 -19.15
C SER A 312 -12.47 11.96 -20.15
N ALA A 313 -12.50 11.37 -21.35
CA ALA A 313 -13.59 11.60 -22.30
C ALA A 313 -14.91 10.97 -21.84
N LEU A 314 -14.88 9.76 -21.25
CA LEU A 314 -16.06 9.14 -20.63
C LEU A 314 -16.59 9.98 -19.46
N ASP A 315 -15.67 10.48 -18.62
CA ASP A 315 -16.01 11.31 -17.47
C ASP A 315 -16.65 12.63 -17.89
N ALA A 316 -16.14 13.26 -18.97
CA ALA A 316 -16.70 14.49 -19.54
C ALA A 316 -18.10 14.30 -20.16
N GLY A 317 -18.46 13.06 -20.47
CA GLY A 317 -19.79 12.65 -20.88
C GLY A 317 -20.05 12.62 -22.40
N GLY A 318 -21.24 12.15 -22.77
CA GLY A 318 -21.65 11.98 -24.16
C GLY A 318 -21.16 10.67 -24.79
N ASN A 319 -21.10 10.66 -26.13
CA ASN A 319 -20.68 9.50 -26.92
C ASN A 319 -19.18 9.55 -27.18
N VAL A 320 -18.46 8.59 -26.63
CA VAL A 320 -16.99 8.57 -26.63
C VAL A 320 -16.50 7.51 -27.62
N PRO A 321 -15.65 7.87 -28.60
CA PRO A 321 -15.09 6.90 -29.52
C PRO A 321 -14.13 5.95 -28.80
N TYR A 322 -14.09 4.70 -29.25
CA TYR A 322 -13.16 3.69 -28.77
C TYR A 322 -12.23 3.22 -29.90
N TRP A 323 -11.03 2.79 -29.53
CA TRP A 323 -10.17 1.99 -30.39
C TRP A 323 -10.48 0.50 -30.20
N GLN A 324 -10.14 -0.30 -31.20
CA GLN A 324 -10.29 -1.75 -31.19
C GLN A 324 -9.03 -2.39 -31.76
N VAL A 325 -8.40 -3.26 -30.96
CA VAL A 325 -7.37 -4.17 -31.43
C VAL A 325 -8.06 -5.46 -31.85
N SER A 326 -8.42 -5.49 -33.14
CA SER A 326 -8.81 -6.70 -33.85
C SER A 326 -7.89 -6.81 -35.06
N ASN A 327 -7.05 -7.83 -35.14
CA ASN A 327 -5.98 -7.97 -36.14
C ASN A 327 -6.49 -8.24 -37.58
N GLY A 328 -7.49 -7.49 -38.06
CA GLY A 328 -8.19 -7.75 -39.33
C GLY A 328 -8.92 -9.10 -39.36
N LYS A 329 -8.99 -9.81 -38.22
CA LYS A 329 -9.55 -11.15 -38.06
C LYS A 329 -10.50 -11.13 -36.88
N THR A 330 -11.79 -11.11 -37.17
CA THR A 330 -12.88 -11.18 -36.20
C THR A 330 -12.92 -12.59 -35.60
N SER A 331 -12.40 -12.86 -34.39
CA SER A 331 -12.95 -13.89 -33.47
C SER A 331 -12.09 -14.29 -32.25
N ASP A 332 -11.07 -13.55 -31.80
CA ASP A 332 -10.41 -13.91 -30.53
C ASP A 332 -11.42 -13.85 -29.36
N THR A 333 -11.65 -14.99 -28.69
CA THR A 333 -12.61 -15.07 -27.59
C THR A 333 -11.88 -14.89 -26.26
N GLY A 334 -12.13 -13.77 -25.59
CA GLY A 334 -11.58 -13.45 -24.27
C GLY A 334 -12.68 -13.36 -23.21
N ASN A 335 -12.60 -14.22 -22.19
CA ASN A 335 -13.46 -14.22 -21.01
C ASN A 335 -12.67 -14.08 -19.69
N GLY A 336 -11.34 -13.94 -19.78
CA GLY A 336 -10.45 -13.78 -18.64
C GLY A 336 -10.22 -12.32 -18.28
N ALA A 337 -9.79 -12.07 -17.03
CA ALA A 337 -9.43 -10.73 -16.58
C ALA A 337 -8.17 -10.19 -17.27
N LEU A 338 -8.20 -8.91 -17.70
CA LEU A 338 -7.05 -8.16 -18.19
C LEU A 338 -6.19 -7.66 -17.02
N ALA A 339 -4.87 -7.60 -17.17
CA ALA A 339 -3.96 -6.98 -16.20
C ALA A 339 -3.28 -5.74 -16.77
N VAL A 340 -2.79 -4.84 -15.91
CA VAL A 340 -2.05 -3.65 -16.35
C VAL A 340 -0.67 -3.62 -15.68
N GLY A 341 0.38 -3.53 -16.50
CA GLY A 341 1.78 -3.36 -16.12
C GLY A 341 2.09 -2.01 -15.49
N ALA A 342 3.32 -1.85 -14.97
CA ALA A 342 3.75 -0.60 -14.30
C ALA A 342 3.83 0.57 -15.28
N ASP A 343 4.14 0.25 -16.52
CA ASP A 343 4.25 1.13 -17.67
C ASP A 343 2.89 1.42 -18.35
N GLY A 344 1.79 0.89 -17.80
CA GLY A 344 0.46 0.95 -18.40
C GLY A 344 0.20 -0.10 -19.48
N THR A 345 1.14 -0.99 -19.78
CA THR A 345 0.91 -2.07 -20.76
C THR A 345 -0.26 -2.95 -20.31
N ILE A 346 -1.22 -3.19 -21.20
CA ILE A 346 -2.41 -4.01 -20.94
C ILE A 346 -2.10 -5.44 -21.39
N TYR A 347 -2.14 -6.38 -20.45
CA TYR A 347 -1.96 -7.80 -20.70
C TYR A 347 -3.28 -8.53 -20.67
N GLY A 348 -3.40 -9.56 -21.50
CA GLY A 348 -4.58 -10.42 -21.50
C GLY A 348 -4.29 -11.80 -22.04
N CYS A 349 -5.29 -12.67 -21.95
CA CYS A 349 -5.27 -13.98 -22.57
C CYS A 349 -6.50 -14.17 -23.48
N ALA A 350 -6.34 -14.89 -24.58
CA ALA A 350 -7.42 -15.13 -25.53
C ALA A 350 -7.28 -16.48 -26.20
N ARG A 351 -8.42 -17.08 -26.57
CA ARG A 351 -8.43 -18.23 -27.46
C ARG A 351 -8.42 -17.74 -28.91
N LEU A 352 -7.43 -18.22 -29.67
CA LEU A 352 -7.28 -17.98 -31.09
C LEU A 352 -8.29 -18.83 -31.85
N THR A 353 -8.99 -18.21 -32.78
CA THR A 353 -10.02 -18.87 -33.61
C THR A 353 -9.61 -18.98 -35.07
N GLN A 354 -8.58 -18.25 -35.49
CA GLN A 354 -8.08 -18.20 -36.88
C GLN A 354 -6.56 -17.97 -36.91
N GLY A 355 -5.89 -18.35 -38.00
CA GLY A 355 -4.43 -18.23 -38.17
C GLY A 355 -3.67 -19.54 -37.91
N GLU A 356 -2.33 -19.47 -37.90
CA GLU A 356 -1.42 -20.63 -37.77
C GLU A 356 -1.61 -21.40 -36.45
N HIS A 357 -2.20 -20.76 -35.44
CA HIS A 357 -2.50 -21.34 -34.12
C HIS A 357 -4.00 -21.34 -33.80
N ALA A 358 -4.87 -21.42 -34.83
CA ALA A 358 -6.31 -21.51 -34.62
C ALA A 358 -6.69 -22.69 -33.70
N GLY A 359 -7.51 -22.43 -32.70
CA GLY A 359 -7.95 -23.39 -31.70
C GLY A 359 -7.12 -23.40 -30.42
N THR A 360 -5.97 -22.71 -30.38
CA THR A 360 -5.11 -22.63 -29.18
C THR A 360 -5.30 -21.33 -28.40
N SER A 361 -4.86 -21.34 -27.16
CA SER A 361 -4.84 -20.16 -26.29
C SER A 361 -3.53 -19.38 -26.37
N CYS A 362 -3.59 -18.07 -26.14
CA CYS A 362 -2.45 -17.15 -26.16
C CYS A 362 -2.51 -16.13 -25.03
N VAL A 363 -1.36 -15.55 -24.73
CA VAL A 363 -1.19 -14.34 -23.90
C VAL A 363 -0.74 -13.21 -24.81
N PHE A 364 -1.17 -11.99 -24.57
CA PHE A 364 -0.79 -10.82 -25.36
C PHE A 364 -0.49 -9.60 -24.49
N ALA A 365 0.16 -8.61 -25.11
CA ALA A 365 0.37 -7.28 -24.55
C ALA A 365 -0.08 -6.20 -25.55
N ILE A 366 -0.74 -5.16 -25.05
CA ILE A 366 -1.28 -4.03 -25.82
C ILE A 366 -0.89 -2.72 -25.13
N SER A 367 -0.50 -1.70 -25.89
CA SER A 367 -0.25 -0.37 -25.35
C SER A 367 -1.55 0.32 -24.90
N PRO A 368 -1.51 1.29 -23.97
CA PRO A 368 -2.68 2.11 -23.61
C PRO A 368 -3.37 2.80 -24.80
N SER A 369 -2.65 2.99 -25.90
CA SER A 369 -3.15 3.61 -27.14
C SER A 369 -3.81 2.63 -28.11
N GLY A 370 -3.86 1.33 -27.78
CA GLY A 370 -4.47 0.31 -28.64
C GLY A 370 -3.56 -0.24 -29.73
N SER A 371 -2.26 -0.41 -29.45
CA SER A 371 -1.33 -1.12 -30.35
C SER A 371 -0.91 -2.45 -29.74
N GLU A 372 -1.04 -3.57 -30.47
CA GLU A 372 -0.50 -4.86 -30.01
C GLU A 372 1.04 -4.79 -29.99
N LEU A 373 1.63 -5.06 -28.82
CA LEU A 373 3.08 -5.07 -28.61
C LEU A 373 3.67 -6.44 -28.94
N TRP A 374 3.04 -7.49 -28.44
CA TRP A 374 3.41 -8.87 -28.70
C TRP A 374 2.28 -9.84 -28.38
N ARG A 375 2.42 -11.07 -28.87
CA ARG A 375 1.56 -12.20 -28.56
C ARG A 375 2.35 -13.50 -28.47
N CYS A 376 2.01 -14.32 -27.48
CA CYS A 376 2.64 -15.59 -27.18
C CYS A 376 1.60 -16.71 -27.17
N SER A 377 1.76 -17.74 -28.01
CA SER A 377 0.93 -18.94 -27.90
C SER A 377 1.37 -19.78 -26.70
N ILE A 378 0.41 -20.24 -25.89
CA ILE A 378 0.67 -21.15 -24.75
C ILE A 378 0.28 -22.61 -25.05
N GLY A 379 -0.10 -22.89 -26.31
CA GLY A 379 -0.17 -24.25 -26.86
C GLY A 379 -1.29 -25.16 -26.31
N ILE A 380 -2.21 -24.65 -25.50
CA ILE A 380 -3.36 -25.42 -25.00
C ILE A 380 -4.57 -25.26 -25.93
N THR A 381 -5.30 -26.36 -26.15
CA THR A 381 -6.59 -26.39 -26.87
C THR A 381 -7.80 -26.19 -25.95
N GLY A 382 -7.58 -26.26 -24.63
CA GLY A 382 -8.56 -25.94 -23.59
C GLY A 382 -8.96 -24.45 -23.56
N ASN A 383 -10.13 -24.16 -23.02
CA ASN A 383 -10.63 -22.79 -22.89
C ASN A 383 -9.93 -22.06 -21.73
N LEU A 384 -9.51 -20.82 -21.98
CA LEU A 384 -9.15 -19.84 -20.93
C LEU A 384 -10.42 -19.21 -20.30
N ASP A 385 -11.47 -19.99 -20.12
CA ASP A 385 -12.73 -19.48 -19.65
C ASP A 385 -12.58 -19.02 -18.19
N LEU A 386 -12.79 -17.72 -17.96
CA LEU A 386 -13.00 -17.05 -16.66
C LEU A 386 -11.74 -16.78 -15.83
N GLY A 387 -10.62 -17.47 -16.13
CA GLY A 387 -9.30 -17.20 -15.59
C GLY A 387 -8.55 -16.14 -16.41
N GLY A 388 -7.87 -15.22 -15.75
CA GLY A 388 -7.19 -14.07 -16.36
C GLY A 388 -5.68 -14.15 -16.33
N VAL A 389 -5.05 -13.02 -16.63
CA VAL A 389 -3.60 -12.83 -16.53
C VAL A 389 -3.25 -11.89 -15.41
N VAL A 390 -1.97 -11.94 -15.01
CA VAL A 390 -1.61 -11.69 -13.63
C VAL A 390 -0.08 -11.50 -13.65
N VAL A 391 0.47 -10.32 -13.32
CA VAL A 391 1.88 -9.94 -13.62
C VAL A 391 2.72 -9.97 -12.35
N ALA A 392 3.73 -10.84 -12.32
CA ALA A 392 4.69 -10.98 -11.23
C ALA A 392 5.62 -9.76 -11.09
N SER A 393 6.35 -9.67 -9.98
CA SER A 393 7.19 -8.50 -9.63
C SER A 393 8.35 -8.28 -10.59
N ASP A 394 8.80 -9.35 -11.25
CA ASP A 394 9.80 -9.32 -12.32
C ASP A 394 9.22 -8.95 -13.70
N GLY A 395 7.91 -8.70 -13.78
CA GLY A 395 7.17 -8.40 -15.00
C GLY A 395 6.67 -9.64 -15.76
N SER A 396 6.95 -10.85 -15.27
CA SER A 396 6.49 -12.08 -15.91
C SER A 396 4.96 -12.20 -15.84
N ILE A 397 4.35 -12.66 -16.92
CA ILE A 397 2.89 -12.80 -17.06
C ILE A 397 2.51 -14.23 -16.73
N ILE A 398 1.79 -14.39 -15.62
CA ILE A 398 1.22 -15.65 -15.18
C ILE A 398 -0.23 -15.73 -15.67
N VAL A 399 -0.63 -16.92 -16.15
CA VAL A 399 -1.99 -17.18 -16.64
C VAL A 399 -2.47 -18.54 -16.15
N THR A 400 -3.72 -18.60 -15.75
CA THR A 400 -4.41 -19.83 -15.35
C THR A 400 -5.17 -20.44 -16.51
N ALA A 401 -5.18 -21.77 -16.59
CA ALA A 401 -5.79 -22.50 -17.70
C ALA A 401 -6.62 -23.70 -17.25
N LYS A 402 -7.74 -23.93 -17.94
CA LYS A 402 -8.48 -25.19 -17.88
C LYS A 402 -7.80 -26.23 -18.76
N ARG A 403 -7.98 -27.50 -18.39
CA ARG A 403 -7.39 -28.60 -19.15
C ARG A 403 -8.22 -28.88 -20.41
N THR A 404 -7.60 -29.52 -21.38
CA THR A 404 -8.29 -30.31 -22.39
C THR A 404 -8.73 -31.61 -21.73
N ALA A 405 -9.99 -32.00 -21.88
CA ALA A 405 -10.52 -33.21 -21.24
C ALA A 405 -9.64 -34.43 -21.57
N GLY A 406 -9.10 -35.08 -20.55
CA GLY A 406 -8.19 -36.23 -20.68
C GLY A 406 -6.70 -35.89 -20.71
N GLU A 407 -6.32 -34.62 -20.66
CA GLU A 407 -4.92 -34.15 -20.64
C GLU A 407 -4.52 -33.54 -19.28
N PHE A 408 -3.21 -33.53 -19.00
CA PHE A 408 -2.57 -32.88 -17.84
C PHE A 408 -2.03 -31.49 -18.23
N ASN A 409 -2.90 -30.66 -18.79
CA ASN A 409 -2.54 -29.34 -19.34
C ASN A 409 -3.40 -28.20 -18.75
N GLY A 410 -4.15 -28.45 -17.67
CA GLY A 410 -4.69 -27.38 -16.84
C GLY A 410 -3.61 -26.81 -15.93
N GLY A 411 -3.90 -25.77 -15.16
CA GLY A 411 -2.96 -25.21 -14.17
C GLY A 411 -2.46 -23.82 -14.52
N VAL A 412 -1.15 -23.60 -14.43
CA VAL A 412 -0.52 -22.28 -14.48
C VAL A 412 0.55 -22.24 -15.58
N TYR A 413 0.62 -21.15 -16.32
CA TYR A 413 1.61 -20.90 -17.38
C TYR A 413 2.27 -19.55 -17.15
N CYS A 414 3.54 -19.43 -17.55
CA CYS A 414 4.33 -18.21 -17.41
C CYS A 414 4.90 -17.76 -18.76
N VAL A 415 4.78 -16.47 -19.04
CA VAL A 415 5.30 -15.79 -20.24
C VAL A 415 6.17 -14.61 -19.79
N SER A 416 7.30 -14.40 -20.42
CA SER A 416 8.20 -13.30 -20.08
C SER A 416 7.57 -11.93 -20.42
N PRO A 417 8.08 -10.82 -19.84
CA PRO A 417 7.65 -9.47 -20.23
C PRO A 417 7.78 -9.19 -21.74
N ALA A 418 8.68 -9.90 -22.42
CA ALA A 418 8.94 -9.79 -23.85
C ALA A 418 8.08 -10.75 -24.72
N GLY A 419 7.12 -11.46 -24.12
CA GLY A 419 6.19 -12.32 -24.86
C GLY A 419 6.75 -13.70 -25.23
N GLN A 420 7.69 -14.23 -24.45
CA GLN A 420 8.25 -15.58 -24.67
C GLN A 420 7.73 -16.56 -23.62
N PHE A 421 7.29 -17.74 -24.03
CA PHE A 421 6.91 -18.79 -23.10
C PHE A 421 8.11 -19.18 -22.22
N MET A 422 7.91 -19.23 -20.91
CA MET A 422 8.96 -19.55 -19.94
C MET A 422 8.80 -20.95 -19.38
N TRP A 423 7.66 -21.24 -18.76
CA TRP A 423 7.39 -22.52 -18.11
C TRP A 423 5.89 -22.72 -17.87
N LYS A 424 5.51 -23.94 -17.49
CA LYS A 424 4.15 -24.29 -17.06
C LYS A 424 4.17 -25.25 -15.88
N TYR A 425 3.15 -25.15 -15.04
CA TYR A 425 2.79 -26.15 -14.04
C TYR A 425 1.47 -26.82 -14.45
N GLY A 426 1.57 -28.02 -15.02
CA GLY A 426 0.45 -28.77 -15.57
C GLY A 426 -0.22 -29.69 -14.55
N ILE A 427 -1.55 -29.62 -14.43
CA ILE A 427 -2.35 -30.53 -13.59
C ILE A 427 -3.55 -31.11 -14.35
N ALA A 428 -4.10 -32.22 -13.86
CA ALA A 428 -5.32 -32.85 -14.40
C ALA A 428 -6.61 -32.28 -13.78
N GLU A 429 -6.59 -31.02 -13.36
CA GLU A 429 -7.74 -30.32 -12.78
C GLU A 429 -8.00 -29.02 -13.54
N ASP A 430 -9.25 -28.57 -13.55
CA ASP A 430 -9.65 -27.33 -14.22
C ASP A 430 -9.43 -26.13 -13.29
N VAL A 431 -8.77 -25.08 -13.78
CA VAL A 431 -8.55 -23.82 -13.07
C VAL A 431 -9.38 -22.73 -13.73
N SER A 432 -10.33 -22.17 -12.98
CA SER A 432 -11.27 -21.14 -13.47
C SER A 432 -11.04 -19.75 -12.91
N GLY A 433 -10.44 -19.63 -11.73
CA GLY A 433 -10.11 -18.33 -11.12
C GLY A 433 -8.77 -17.80 -11.63
N CYS A 434 -8.56 -16.49 -11.53
CA CYS A 434 -7.23 -15.91 -11.67
C CYS A 434 -6.35 -16.38 -10.51
N ALA A 435 -5.04 -16.52 -10.72
CA ALA A 435 -4.11 -16.79 -9.62
C ALA A 435 -3.87 -15.54 -8.75
N ALA A 436 -3.32 -15.72 -7.55
CA ALA A 436 -2.79 -14.66 -6.71
C ALA A 436 -1.26 -14.81 -6.48
N ILE A 437 -0.61 -13.65 -6.44
CA ILE A 437 0.78 -13.34 -6.06
C ILE A 437 1.04 -13.22 -4.55
N ASP A 438 1.75 -14.09 -3.83
CA ASP A 438 2.20 -13.72 -2.46
C ASP A 438 3.49 -12.88 -2.44
N GLN A 439 3.85 -12.30 -1.29
CA GLN A 439 5.01 -11.42 -1.15
C GLN A 439 6.34 -12.09 -1.55
N ALA A 440 6.43 -13.42 -1.45
CA ALA A 440 7.61 -14.20 -1.82
C ALA A 440 7.62 -14.60 -3.31
N GLY A 441 6.54 -14.32 -4.04
CA GLY A 441 6.41 -14.68 -5.46
C GLY A 441 5.74 -16.04 -5.69
N ASN A 442 5.26 -16.73 -4.66
CA ASN A 442 4.55 -18.00 -4.86
C ASN A 442 3.16 -17.75 -5.44
N ILE A 443 2.70 -18.71 -6.22
CA ILE A 443 1.48 -18.60 -7.02
C ILE A 443 0.39 -19.45 -6.39
N HIS A 444 -0.72 -18.77 -6.11
CA HIS A 444 -1.89 -19.27 -5.39
C HIS A 444 -3.07 -19.46 -6.33
N PHE A 445 -3.70 -20.63 -6.34
CA PHE A 445 -4.89 -20.86 -7.17
C PHE A 445 -5.77 -22.02 -6.68
N GLY A 446 -7.06 -21.96 -6.99
CA GLY A 446 -8.03 -23.01 -6.69
C GLY A 446 -8.51 -23.75 -7.94
N THR A 447 -9.01 -24.97 -7.76
CA THR A 447 -9.49 -25.83 -8.85
C THR A 447 -10.98 -26.17 -8.74
N GLU A 448 -11.57 -26.55 -9.86
CA GLU A 448 -12.94 -27.08 -9.93
C GLU A 448 -13.09 -28.48 -9.30
N SER A 449 -12.02 -29.04 -8.72
CA SER A 449 -12.09 -30.24 -7.88
C SER A 449 -12.05 -29.93 -6.38
N GLY A 450 -12.11 -28.64 -6.01
CA GLY A 450 -12.14 -28.20 -4.61
C GLY A 450 -10.76 -28.09 -3.95
N ASN A 451 -9.69 -28.25 -4.74
CA ASN A 451 -8.32 -28.19 -4.23
C ASN A 451 -7.75 -26.77 -4.35
N TYR A 452 -6.98 -26.39 -3.34
CA TYR A 452 -6.17 -25.17 -3.32
C TYR A 452 -4.70 -25.51 -3.44
N TYR A 453 -3.98 -24.74 -4.26
CA TYR A 453 -2.58 -24.96 -4.59
C TYR A 453 -1.72 -23.73 -4.29
N ILE A 454 -0.50 -23.99 -3.82
CA ILE A 454 0.61 -23.03 -3.81
C ILE A 454 1.77 -23.65 -4.58
N ILE A 455 2.34 -22.90 -5.52
CA ILE A 455 3.52 -23.32 -6.30
C ILE A 455 4.61 -22.24 -6.35
N LYS A 456 5.86 -22.67 -6.50
CA LYS A 456 7.01 -21.80 -6.76
C LYS A 456 6.98 -21.27 -8.21
N PRO A 457 7.45 -20.03 -8.46
CA PRO A 457 7.44 -19.40 -9.78
C PRO A 457 8.64 -19.82 -10.66
N VAL A 458 9.06 -21.09 -10.61
CA VAL A 458 10.27 -21.60 -11.29
C VAL A 458 9.95 -22.75 -12.23
N ALA A 459 10.77 -22.97 -13.26
CA ALA A 459 10.65 -24.16 -14.09
C ALA A 459 11.17 -25.41 -13.35
N GLY A 460 10.48 -26.54 -13.46
CA GLY A 460 10.95 -27.84 -12.95
C GLY A 460 9.84 -28.69 -12.33
N ASP A 461 10.21 -29.86 -11.83
CA ASP A 461 9.25 -30.82 -11.26
C ASP A 461 8.87 -30.49 -9.80
N ASP A 462 9.73 -29.76 -9.07
CA ASP A 462 9.56 -29.42 -7.64
C ASP A 462 8.84 -28.08 -7.41
N GLN A 463 7.92 -27.70 -8.32
CA GLN A 463 7.15 -26.47 -8.21
C GLN A 463 6.12 -26.50 -7.07
N LEU A 464 5.57 -27.68 -6.74
CA LEU A 464 4.50 -27.78 -5.75
C LEU A 464 5.01 -27.48 -4.33
N ILE A 465 4.43 -26.49 -3.68
CA ILE A 465 4.62 -26.24 -2.24
C ILE A 465 3.52 -26.97 -1.47
N LEU A 466 2.27 -26.76 -1.88
CA LEU A 466 1.10 -27.20 -1.13
C LEU A 466 -0.05 -27.57 -2.04
N LYS A 467 -0.76 -28.64 -1.68
CA LYS A 467 -2.12 -28.96 -2.16
C LYS A 467 -3.02 -29.24 -0.95
N LYS A 468 -4.18 -28.59 -0.87
CA LYS A 468 -5.18 -28.82 0.20
C LYS A 468 -6.58 -28.96 -0.38
N ASP A 469 -7.33 -29.93 0.13
CA ASP A 469 -8.78 -30.04 -0.11
C ASP A 469 -9.50 -29.16 0.90
N ILE A 470 -10.04 -28.04 0.44
CA ILE A 470 -10.72 -27.07 1.31
C ILE A 470 -12.03 -27.64 1.86
N SER A 471 -12.68 -28.57 1.14
CA SER A 471 -13.92 -29.21 1.61
C SER A 471 -13.66 -30.11 2.80
N ALA A 472 -12.54 -30.84 2.78
CA ALA A 472 -12.08 -31.63 3.91
C ALA A 472 -11.74 -30.72 5.11
N MET A 473 -11.02 -29.61 4.86
CA MET A 473 -10.69 -28.64 5.93
C MET A 473 -11.95 -28.08 6.60
N ILE A 474 -13.02 -27.76 5.85
CA ILE A 474 -14.29 -27.31 6.43
C ILE A 474 -14.96 -28.45 7.22
N ALA A 475 -15.04 -29.65 6.65
CA ALA A 475 -15.70 -30.80 7.27
C ALA A 475 -15.03 -31.25 8.59
N GLU A 476 -13.73 -31.03 8.73
CA GLU A 476 -12.92 -31.37 9.90
C GLU A 476 -12.81 -30.22 10.92
N SER A 477 -13.42 -29.06 10.62
CA SER A 477 -13.36 -27.88 11.48
C SER A 477 -14.48 -27.84 12.52
N ASP A 478 -14.34 -26.93 13.50
CA ASP A 478 -15.39 -26.59 14.46
C ASP A 478 -16.47 -25.65 13.88
N SER A 479 -16.45 -25.39 12.57
CA SER A 479 -17.44 -24.52 11.93
C SER A 479 -18.86 -25.08 12.07
N PRO A 480 -19.88 -24.24 12.31
CA PRO A 480 -21.29 -24.64 12.22
C PRO A 480 -21.68 -25.23 10.85
N MET A 481 -20.88 -24.95 9.80
CA MET A 481 -21.12 -25.48 8.46
C MET A 481 -20.52 -26.87 8.25
N ALA A 482 -19.67 -27.39 9.15
CA ALA A 482 -18.88 -28.61 8.92
C ALA A 482 -19.72 -29.82 8.48
N SER A 483 -20.89 -30.04 9.07
CA SER A 483 -21.76 -31.18 8.74
C SER A 483 -22.34 -31.15 7.33
N ALA A 484 -22.28 -30.01 6.63
CA ALA A 484 -22.73 -29.88 5.25
C ALA A 484 -21.62 -30.26 4.23
N TRP A 485 -20.39 -30.50 4.69
CA TRP A 485 -19.22 -30.72 3.84
C TRP A 485 -18.66 -32.13 4.02
N SER A 486 -18.00 -32.61 2.96
CA SER A 486 -17.22 -33.83 2.94
C SER A 486 -15.99 -33.62 2.05
N ALA A 487 -14.92 -34.40 2.27
CA ALA A 487 -13.76 -34.41 1.39
C ALA A 487 -14.17 -34.62 -0.08
N GLY A 488 -13.55 -33.87 -1.00
CA GLY A 488 -13.87 -33.81 -2.43
C GLY A 488 -15.24 -33.21 -2.76
N GLY A 489 -15.97 -32.69 -1.77
CA GLY A 489 -17.34 -32.21 -1.90
C GLY A 489 -17.48 -30.78 -2.45
N GLY A 490 -16.38 -30.12 -2.83
CA GLY A 490 -16.38 -28.71 -3.19
C GLY A 490 -15.86 -28.38 -4.59
N LYS A 491 -16.06 -27.13 -4.99
CA LYS A 491 -15.63 -26.52 -6.26
C LYS A 491 -15.14 -25.11 -6.04
N ILE A 492 -13.91 -24.80 -6.46
CA ILE A 492 -13.36 -23.44 -6.38
C ILE A 492 -13.37 -22.82 -7.78
N TRP A 493 -14.37 -21.99 -8.03
CA TRP A 493 -14.41 -21.07 -9.18
C TRP A 493 -14.00 -19.65 -8.81
N SER A 494 -13.75 -19.39 -7.52
CA SER A 494 -13.29 -18.10 -7.01
C SER A 494 -11.81 -17.91 -7.27
N SER A 495 -11.42 -16.69 -7.61
CA SER A 495 -10.01 -16.30 -7.51
C SER A 495 -9.67 -16.11 -6.02
N PRO A 496 -8.52 -16.58 -5.52
CA PRO A 496 -8.03 -16.22 -4.19
C PRO A 496 -7.75 -14.71 -4.11
N THR A 497 -7.95 -14.15 -2.92
CA THR A 497 -7.53 -12.78 -2.58
C THR A 497 -6.70 -12.83 -1.31
N ILE A 498 -5.51 -12.22 -1.33
CA ILE A 498 -4.60 -12.18 -0.19
C ILE A 498 -4.76 -10.81 0.47
N GLY A 499 -5.14 -10.79 1.74
CA GLY A 499 -5.26 -9.58 2.54
C GLY A 499 -3.90 -8.98 2.89
N ASN A 500 -3.92 -7.75 3.41
CA ASN A 500 -2.70 -7.05 3.83
C ASN A 500 -1.96 -7.74 4.99
N ASP A 501 -2.64 -8.61 5.73
CA ASP A 501 -2.08 -9.42 6.81
C ASP A 501 -1.60 -10.81 6.36
N GLY A 502 -1.66 -11.11 5.05
CA GLY A 502 -1.32 -12.41 4.49
C GLY A 502 -2.46 -13.44 4.51
N THR A 503 -3.61 -13.13 5.11
CA THR A 503 -4.78 -14.03 5.11
C THR A 503 -5.29 -14.25 3.69
N ILE A 504 -5.50 -15.51 3.32
CA ILE A 504 -6.04 -15.88 2.01
C ILE A 504 -7.55 -16.07 2.13
N TYR A 505 -8.32 -15.33 1.35
CA TYR A 505 -9.78 -15.45 1.26
C TYR A 505 -10.18 -16.14 -0.03
N ILE A 506 -11.06 -17.14 0.07
CA ILE A 506 -11.58 -17.85 -1.11
C ILE A 506 -13.03 -18.29 -0.91
N GLY A 507 -13.83 -18.14 -1.96
CA GLY A 507 -15.16 -18.73 -2.01
C GLY A 507 -15.14 -20.14 -2.60
N ILE A 508 -15.88 -21.06 -1.98
CA ILE A 508 -16.01 -22.45 -2.41
C ILE A 508 -17.48 -22.85 -2.51
N THR A 509 -17.83 -23.46 -3.65
CA THR A 509 -19.17 -24.00 -3.91
C THR A 509 -19.28 -25.42 -3.40
N ASN A 510 -20.36 -25.73 -2.66
CA ASN A 510 -20.65 -27.09 -2.25
C ASN A 510 -21.35 -27.86 -3.40
N ASN A 511 -20.81 -29.01 -3.79
CA ASN A 511 -21.27 -29.80 -4.93
C ASN A 511 -22.60 -30.52 -4.68
N THR A 512 -22.93 -30.80 -3.43
CA THR A 512 -24.14 -31.54 -3.05
C THR A 512 -25.32 -30.61 -2.80
N ASN A 513 -25.06 -29.47 -2.13
CA ASN A 513 -26.04 -28.43 -1.90
C ASN A 513 -25.40 -27.05 -2.10
N ASN A 514 -25.63 -26.44 -3.26
CA ASN A 514 -25.04 -25.16 -3.61
C ASN A 514 -25.49 -23.97 -2.72
N THR A 515 -26.55 -24.14 -1.93
CA THR A 515 -26.99 -23.16 -0.92
C THR A 515 -26.25 -23.27 0.42
N SER A 516 -25.31 -24.22 0.52
CA SER A 516 -24.39 -24.40 1.65
C SER A 516 -22.94 -24.13 1.24
N SER A 517 -22.75 -23.27 0.24
CA SER A 517 -21.43 -22.80 -0.20
C SER A 517 -20.83 -21.85 0.85
N ALA A 518 -19.52 -21.62 0.84
CA ALA A 518 -18.84 -20.91 1.92
C ALA A 518 -17.79 -19.90 1.42
N LEU A 519 -17.57 -18.86 2.21
CA LEU A 519 -16.33 -18.08 2.20
C LEU A 519 -15.43 -18.63 3.31
N VAL A 520 -14.15 -18.86 3.00
CA VAL A 520 -13.16 -19.32 3.98
C VAL A 520 -11.95 -18.39 4.01
N ALA A 521 -11.31 -18.32 5.17
CA ALA A 521 -10.02 -17.70 5.37
C ALA A 521 -8.98 -18.76 5.72
N LEU A 522 -7.82 -18.69 5.07
CA LEU A 522 -6.68 -19.57 5.30
C LEU A 522 -5.48 -18.74 5.78
N HIS A 523 -4.62 -19.36 6.58
CA HIS A 523 -3.45 -18.73 7.18
C HIS A 523 -2.21 -19.62 7.03
N ASP A 524 -1.07 -19.01 6.77
CA ASP A 524 0.26 -19.63 6.79
C ASP A 524 1.26 -18.56 7.22
N ASP A 525 2.11 -18.83 8.23
CA ASP A 525 3.04 -17.84 8.78
C ASP A 525 4.10 -17.37 7.77
N GLY A 526 4.34 -18.15 6.71
CA GLY A 526 5.22 -17.77 5.60
C GLY A 526 4.58 -16.79 4.62
N ILE A 527 3.30 -16.44 4.78
CA ILE A 527 2.54 -15.54 3.90
C ILE A 527 2.17 -14.30 4.70
N THR A 528 2.77 -13.16 4.37
CA THR A 528 2.57 -11.90 5.08
C THR A 528 1.83 -10.86 4.25
N GLY A 529 1.51 -11.17 2.99
CA GLY A 529 0.73 -10.29 2.13
C GLY A 529 0.81 -10.66 0.66
N ALA A 530 0.21 -9.83 -0.18
CA ALA A 530 0.30 -9.98 -1.63
C ALA A 530 1.64 -9.46 -2.20
N ALA A 531 2.00 -9.93 -3.40
CA ALA A 531 3.16 -9.48 -4.15
C ALA A 531 3.10 -7.99 -4.52
N GLN A 532 4.26 -7.34 -4.53
CA GLN A 532 4.43 -5.96 -5.00
C GLN A 532 4.45 -5.86 -6.54
N SER A 533 3.41 -6.34 -7.22
CA SER A 533 3.40 -6.51 -8.69
C SER A 533 2.09 -6.11 -9.37
N ALA A 534 1.93 -6.35 -10.69
CA ALA A 534 0.90 -5.78 -11.56
C ALA A 534 -0.27 -6.71 -11.87
N TRP A 535 -1.51 -6.36 -11.55
CA TRP A 535 -2.62 -7.32 -11.67
C TRP A 535 -3.83 -6.66 -12.31
N PRO A 536 -4.83 -7.44 -12.77
CA PRO A 536 -6.20 -6.95 -13.03
C PRO A 536 -6.80 -6.20 -11.83
N MET A 537 -6.11 -6.27 -10.70
CA MET A 537 -6.33 -5.68 -9.39
C MET A 537 -5.05 -4.95 -8.91
N ARG A 538 -4.35 -4.17 -9.75
CA ARG A 538 -2.97 -3.79 -9.38
C ARG A 538 -2.89 -2.88 -8.14
N GLY A 539 -2.14 -3.37 -7.15
CA GLY A 539 -1.34 -2.57 -6.23
C GLY A 539 -1.52 -2.91 -4.76
N LYS A 540 -1.50 -4.21 -4.39
CA LYS A 540 -2.06 -4.71 -3.10
C LYS A 540 -3.59 -4.62 -3.03
N ASP A 541 -4.25 -4.28 -4.13
CA ASP A 541 -5.66 -3.88 -4.09
C ASP A 541 -6.61 -5.08 -4.06
N ALA A 542 -6.64 -5.71 -2.89
CA ALA A 542 -7.64 -6.69 -2.52
C ALA A 542 -9.07 -6.13 -2.63
N ARG A 543 -9.23 -4.80 -2.76
CA ARG A 543 -10.52 -4.13 -3.00
C ARG A 543 -11.07 -4.31 -4.42
N HIS A 544 -10.29 -4.89 -5.36
CA HIS A 544 -10.69 -5.17 -6.75
C HIS A 544 -11.12 -3.91 -7.54
N THR A 545 -10.30 -2.87 -7.56
CA THR A 545 -10.60 -1.60 -8.26
C THR A 545 -9.94 -1.45 -9.65
N SER A 546 -9.14 -2.42 -10.10
CA SER A 546 -8.61 -2.51 -11.48
C SER A 546 -7.98 -1.23 -12.10
N ARG A 547 -7.47 -0.29 -11.30
CA ARG A 547 -6.90 1.01 -11.74
C ARG A 547 -5.37 1.08 -11.67
N VAL A 548 -4.77 1.77 -12.65
CA VAL A 548 -3.37 2.23 -12.70
C VAL A 548 -3.36 3.71 -13.06
N VAL A 549 -2.58 4.54 -12.36
CA VAL A 549 -2.37 5.96 -12.70
C VAL A 549 -1.14 6.05 -13.62
N ALA A 550 -1.26 6.68 -14.78
CA ALA A 550 -0.15 6.83 -15.72
C ALA A 550 0.65 8.11 -15.43
N GLY A 551 1.98 7.96 -15.35
CA GLY A 551 2.93 9.07 -15.29
C GLY A 551 3.53 9.28 -13.90
N GLY A 552 4.63 8.57 -13.62
CA GLY A 552 5.45 8.77 -12.42
C GLY A 552 6.24 7.51 -12.11
N GLY A 553 7.54 7.50 -12.41
CA GLY A 553 8.43 6.44 -11.95
C GLY A 553 8.51 6.43 -10.42
N SER A 554 8.51 5.22 -9.85
CA SER A 554 8.88 4.88 -8.47
C SER A 554 8.21 5.65 -7.33
N SER A 555 7.20 5.05 -6.70
CA SER A 555 7.26 4.51 -5.32
C SER A 555 5.87 4.05 -4.87
N ASP A 556 5.79 2.78 -4.47
CA ASP A 556 4.79 2.18 -3.56
C ASP A 556 3.28 2.52 -3.74
N PRO A 557 2.44 1.59 -4.27
CA PRO A 557 1.00 1.64 -4.03
C PRO A 557 0.72 1.01 -2.66
N GLY A 558 1.19 1.67 -1.60
CA GLY A 558 0.89 1.37 -0.20
C GLY A 558 0.01 2.41 0.47
N THR A 559 -0.25 3.53 -0.20
CA THR A 559 -1.14 4.57 0.32
C THR A 559 -1.96 5.13 -0.83
N ASP A 560 -3.14 4.54 -1.04
CA ASP A 560 -4.26 5.32 -1.54
C ASP A 560 -4.53 6.42 -0.48
N PRO A 561 -4.46 7.72 -0.83
CA PRO A 561 -4.67 8.82 0.12
C PRO A 561 -6.06 8.83 0.77
N SER A 562 -6.95 7.93 0.36
CA SER A 562 -8.29 7.82 0.90
C SER A 562 -8.45 6.93 2.13
N VAL A 563 -7.44 6.15 2.53
CA VAL A 563 -7.53 5.19 3.66
C VAL A 563 -7.76 5.87 5.02
N SER A 564 -7.70 7.19 5.07
CA SER A 564 -7.68 7.94 6.32
C SER A 564 -8.64 9.13 6.34
N GLY A 565 -9.23 9.50 5.20
CA GLY A 565 -9.82 10.82 5.06
C GLY A 565 -8.79 11.95 5.00
N GLN A 566 -7.51 11.64 4.77
CA GLN A 566 -6.49 12.57 4.27
C GLN A 566 -6.91 13.10 2.89
N LEU A 567 -6.52 14.32 2.58
CA LEU A 567 -6.56 14.82 1.21
C LEU A 567 -5.50 14.10 0.35
N PRO A 568 -5.67 14.00 -0.98
CA PRO A 568 -4.65 13.44 -1.86
C PRO A 568 -3.30 14.14 -1.69
N LEU A 569 -2.26 13.38 -1.34
CA LEU A 569 -0.88 13.84 -1.19
C LEU A 569 0.02 13.17 -2.24
N THR A 570 0.97 13.92 -2.76
CA THR A 570 2.03 13.45 -3.67
C THR A 570 3.26 12.94 -2.91
N TRP A 571 3.26 13.07 -1.58
CA TRP A 571 4.42 12.85 -0.70
C TRP A 571 5.61 13.78 -1.00
N ASN A 572 5.32 14.88 -1.71
CA ASN A 572 6.18 16.04 -1.87
C ASN A 572 5.54 17.25 -1.18
N MET A 573 5.93 17.47 0.07
CA MET A 573 5.33 18.48 0.94
C MET A 573 5.34 19.87 0.32
N LYS A 574 6.41 20.23 -0.40
CA LYS A 574 6.53 21.55 -1.04
C LYS A 574 5.52 21.73 -2.17
N GLU A 575 5.25 20.69 -2.94
CA GLU A 575 4.26 20.71 -4.02
C GLU A 575 2.84 20.70 -3.46
N ASP A 576 2.58 19.86 -2.46
CA ASP A 576 1.26 19.74 -1.84
C ASP A 576 0.88 21.00 -1.05
N MET A 577 1.84 21.65 -0.38
CA MET A 577 1.60 22.95 0.25
C MET A 577 1.31 24.06 -0.76
N LYS A 578 1.95 24.05 -1.94
CA LYS A 578 1.61 24.99 -3.02
C LYS A 578 0.20 24.74 -3.55
N SER A 579 -0.20 23.49 -3.67
CA SER A 579 -1.57 23.09 -4.04
C SER A 579 -2.57 23.57 -2.99
N LEU A 580 -2.26 23.42 -1.70
CA LEU A 580 -3.07 23.94 -0.59
C LEU A 580 -3.18 25.47 -0.64
N ALA A 581 -2.08 26.17 -0.88
CA ALA A 581 -2.07 27.64 -0.97
C ALA A 581 -2.95 28.15 -2.13
N ALA A 582 -3.01 27.40 -3.24
CA ALA A 582 -3.90 27.70 -4.37
C ALA A 582 -5.39 27.50 -4.05
N ASN A 583 -5.72 26.76 -2.98
CA ASN A 583 -7.08 26.58 -2.50
C ASN A 583 -7.22 27.03 -1.04
N PRO A 584 -7.31 28.35 -0.79
CA PRO A 584 -7.24 28.92 0.56
C PRO A 584 -8.40 28.49 1.47
N ARG A 585 -9.45 27.87 0.92
CA ARG A 585 -10.60 27.34 1.65
C ARG A 585 -10.36 25.93 2.21
N LYS A 586 -9.32 25.21 1.73
CA LYS A 586 -8.99 23.87 2.22
C LYS A 586 -8.19 23.91 3.52
N VAL A 587 -8.46 22.94 4.39
CA VAL A 587 -7.84 22.82 5.71
C VAL A 587 -7.20 21.44 5.89
N TRP A 588 -5.90 21.45 6.17
CA TRP A 588 -5.14 20.28 6.63
C TRP A 588 -5.22 20.14 8.14
N MET A 589 -5.16 18.90 8.62
CA MET A 589 -5.07 18.57 10.04
C MET A 589 -3.64 18.22 10.42
N CYS A 590 -3.21 18.72 11.57
CA CYS A 590 -2.00 18.27 12.23
C CYS A 590 -2.33 17.58 13.56
N ALA A 591 -1.98 16.30 13.70
CA ALA A 591 -2.11 15.59 14.97
C ALA A 591 -0.97 16.00 15.92
N HIS A 592 -1.30 16.70 17.00
CA HIS A 592 -0.32 17.13 18.01
C HIS A 592 0.25 15.92 18.74
N ARG A 593 1.58 15.78 18.79
CA ARG A 593 2.29 14.63 19.39
C ARG A 593 1.80 13.26 18.92
N GLY A 594 1.17 13.19 17.75
CA GLY A 594 0.49 12.00 17.23
C GLY A 594 -0.79 11.57 17.91
N ILE A 595 -1.28 12.28 18.93
CA ILE A 595 -2.48 11.82 19.64
C ILE A 595 -3.77 12.16 18.88
N THR A 596 -4.76 11.29 19.05
CA THR A 596 -6.13 11.44 18.52
C THR A 596 -7.13 11.07 19.62
N GLY A 597 -8.40 11.42 19.48
CA GLY A 597 -9.45 11.05 20.43
C GLY A 597 -9.57 9.54 20.63
N ALA A 598 -9.53 8.78 19.53
CA ALA A 598 -9.50 7.32 19.52
C ALA A 598 -8.24 6.74 20.20
N GLY A 599 -7.07 7.33 19.93
CA GLY A 599 -5.80 6.95 20.58
C GLY A 599 -5.84 7.19 22.08
N ILE A 600 -6.29 8.37 22.50
CA ILE A 600 -6.50 8.75 23.90
C ILE A 600 -7.42 7.74 24.59
N LYS A 601 -8.59 7.46 23.99
CA LYS A 601 -9.57 6.49 24.54
C LYS A 601 -9.00 5.08 24.68
N SER A 602 -8.11 4.69 23.78
CA SER A 602 -7.46 3.36 23.76
C SER A 602 -6.17 3.30 24.56
N GLY A 603 -5.79 4.40 25.24
CA GLY A 603 -4.59 4.43 26.08
C GLY A 603 -3.28 4.53 25.31
N VAL A 604 -3.32 4.95 24.04
CA VAL A 604 -2.12 5.11 23.21
C VAL A 604 -1.28 6.29 23.73
N PRO A 605 0.02 6.09 24.06
CA PRO A 605 0.87 7.17 24.53
C PRO A 605 1.18 8.20 23.43
N GLU A 606 1.35 9.47 23.81
CA GLU A 606 1.89 10.50 22.91
C GLU A 606 3.31 10.14 22.42
N ASN A 607 3.72 10.70 21.28
CA ASN A 607 5.07 10.53 20.73
C ASN A 607 5.50 9.05 20.58
N SER A 608 4.56 8.18 20.20
CA SER A 608 4.80 6.75 20.02
C SER A 608 4.53 6.31 18.58
N ILE A 609 5.08 5.16 18.16
CA ILE A 609 4.79 4.56 16.86
C ILE A 609 3.28 4.31 16.69
N ALA A 610 2.62 3.82 17.74
CA ALA A 610 1.18 3.62 17.74
C ALA A 610 0.37 4.93 17.60
N ALA A 611 0.91 6.06 18.08
CA ALA A 611 0.30 7.37 17.87
C ALA A 611 0.39 7.81 16.39
N ILE A 612 1.48 7.48 15.69
CA ILE A 612 1.59 7.70 14.23
C ILE A 612 0.47 6.94 13.51
N ASP A 613 0.24 5.67 13.84
CA ASP A 613 -0.87 4.90 13.26
C ASP A 613 -2.24 5.52 13.56
N CYS A 614 -2.45 6.01 14.79
CA CYS A 614 -3.68 6.70 15.15
C CYS A 614 -3.88 7.98 14.34
N ALA A 615 -2.84 8.78 14.14
CA ALA A 615 -2.87 10.02 13.35
C ALA A 615 -3.15 9.74 11.87
N VAL A 616 -2.50 8.72 11.30
CA VAL A 616 -2.77 8.24 9.94
C VAL A 616 -4.23 7.81 9.84
N ASN A 617 -4.73 6.94 10.74
CA ASN A 617 -6.11 6.45 10.69
C ASN A 617 -7.16 7.56 10.90
N ALA A 618 -6.79 8.65 11.59
CA ALA A 618 -7.66 9.80 11.80
C ALA A 618 -7.72 10.78 10.61
N GLY A 619 -6.90 10.58 9.58
CA GLY A 619 -6.89 11.46 8.43
C GLY A 619 -5.90 12.61 8.50
N ALA A 620 -5.02 12.68 9.49
CA ALA A 620 -4.14 13.85 9.60
C ALA A 620 -3.11 13.89 8.45
N GLU A 621 -3.02 15.01 7.71
CA GLU A 621 -1.95 15.19 6.71
C GLU A 621 -0.58 15.30 7.37
N ILE A 622 -0.53 15.93 8.56
CA ILE A 622 0.69 16.19 9.31
C ILE A 622 0.57 15.55 10.70
N ILE A 623 1.66 15.01 11.22
CA ILE A 623 1.86 14.74 12.63
C ILE A 623 2.93 15.69 13.17
N GLU A 624 2.65 16.35 14.27
CA GLU A 624 3.67 17.05 15.04
C GLU A 624 4.29 16.08 16.04
N ILE A 625 5.62 16.03 16.10
CA ILE A 625 6.38 15.16 17.01
C ILE A 625 7.51 15.92 17.70
N ASP A 626 7.80 15.52 18.93
CA ASP A 626 8.70 16.21 19.83
C ASP A 626 10.09 15.59 19.84
N VAL A 627 11.06 16.23 19.19
CA VAL A 627 12.41 15.66 19.07
C VAL A 627 13.31 16.14 20.19
N ARG A 628 13.94 15.22 20.93
CA ARG A 628 14.93 15.54 21.97
C ARG A 628 16.15 14.61 21.89
N PRO A 629 17.38 15.14 21.97
CA PRO A 629 18.58 14.30 22.06
C PRO A 629 18.73 13.67 23.45
N THR A 630 19.10 12.40 23.48
CA THR A 630 19.58 11.69 24.67
C THR A 630 21.03 12.08 25.00
N LYS A 631 21.55 11.60 26.14
CA LYS A 631 22.95 11.81 26.54
C LYS A 631 23.97 11.35 25.50
N ASP A 632 23.67 10.27 24.79
CA ASP A 632 24.47 9.67 23.72
C ASP A 632 24.14 10.21 22.32
N GLY A 633 23.34 11.28 22.23
CA GLY A 633 23.06 11.99 20.97
C GLY A 633 21.99 11.34 20.09
N VAL A 634 21.34 10.26 20.53
CA VAL A 634 20.21 9.64 19.83
C VAL A 634 19.00 10.57 19.92
N LEU A 635 18.35 10.82 18.78
CA LEU A 635 17.15 11.62 18.72
C LEU A 635 15.93 10.76 19.05
N VAL A 636 15.25 11.06 20.15
CA VAL A 636 14.05 10.34 20.61
C VAL A 636 12.82 11.23 20.56
N LEU A 637 11.64 10.60 20.51
CA LEU A 637 10.38 11.32 20.62
C LEU A 637 9.97 11.51 22.07
N MET A 638 10.13 12.73 22.59
CA MET A 638 9.81 13.08 23.97
C MET A 638 9.53 14.58 24.12
N HIS A 639 8.32 14.92 24.53
CA HIS A 639 7.92 16.30 24.78
C HIS A 639 8.68 16.92 25.96
N ASP A 640 8.64 16.25 27.11
CA ASP A 640 9.11 16.78 28.39
C ASP A 640 10.65 16.77 28.48
N GLU A 641 11.21 17.60 29.37
CA GLU A 641 12.65 17.55 29.70
C GLU A 641 13.05 16.24 30.42
N THR A 642 12.07 15.57 31.04
CA THR A 642 12.22 14.36 31.84
C THR A 642 11.30 13.26 31.36
N ILE A 643 11.68 11.99 31.56
CA ILE A 643 10.85 10.83 31.18
C ILE A 643 9.71 10.53 32.17
N ASP A 644 9.64 11.24 33.29
CA ASP A 644 8.84 10.91 34.49
C ASP A 644 7.33 10.83 34.22
N ARG A 645 6.78 11.79 33.48
CA ARG A 645 5.33 11.88 33.25
C ARG A 645 4.85 10.74 32.35
N THR A 646 5.57 10.48 31.27
CA THR A 646 5.12 9.62 30.15
C THR A 646 5.71 8.22 30.19
N THR A 647 6.64 7.91 31.10
CA THR A 647 7.24 6.58 31.22
C THR A 647 7.22 6.05 32.64
N THR A 648 7.50 4.76 32.83
CA THR A 648 7.71 4.15 34.14
C THR A 648 9.03 4.51 34.83
N GLY A 649 9.90 5.28 34.16
CA GLY A 649 11.19 5.72 34.68
C GLY A 649 11.17 7.12 35.27
N SER A 650 12.35 7.61 35.61
CA SER A 650 12.55 8.99 36.05
C SER A 650 13.94 9.51 35.65
N GLY A 651 14.06 10.80 35.38
CA GLY A 651 15.31 11.47 35.04
C GLY A 651 15.20 12.35 33.79
N LYS A 652 16.16 13.26 33.62
CA LYS A 652 16.24 14.12 32.43
C LYS A 652 16.66 13.29 31.23
N VAL A 653 16.03 13.54 30.07
CA VAL A 653 16.38 12.86 28.81
C VAL A 653 17.86 13.10 28.45
N ALA A 654 18.35 14.33 28.66
CA ALA A 654 19.74 14.69 28.38
C ALA A 654 20.78 14.01 29.31
N ASP A 655 20.34 13.43 30.43
CA ASP A 655 21.21 12.74 31.39
C ASP A 655 21.18 11.20 31.19
N LEU A 656 20.30 10.69 30.32
CA LEU A 656 20.09 9.26 30.07
C LEU A 656 20.50 8.89 28.64
N THR A 657 21.14 7.74 28.47
CA THR A 657 21.37 7.17 27.12
C THR A 657 20.09 6.55 26.58
N TYR A 658 19.99 6.36 25.26
CA TYR A 658 18.81 5.71 24.67
C TYR A 658 18.58 4.31 25.26
N ALA A 659 19.65 3.53 25.43
CA ALA A 659 19.59 2.21 26.04
C ALA A 659 19.03 2.23 27.48
N GLN A 660 19.29 3.30 28.25
CA GLN A 660 18.71 3.49 29.58
C GLN A 660 17.22 3.85 29.50
N ILE A 661 16.82 4.71 28.56
CA ILE A 661 15.41 5.06 28.34
C ILE A 661 14.61 3.83 27.89
N GLN A 662 15.19 2.96 27.06
CA GLN A 662 14.57 1.72 26.58
C GLN A 662 14.25 0.70 27.70
N GLN A 663 14.80 0.84 28.90
CA GLN A 663 14.44 -0.01 30.04
C GLN A 663 13.01 0.27 30.54
N TYR A 664 12.47 1.45 30.26
CA TYR A 664 11.16 1.88 30.74
C TYR A 664 10.07 1.68 29.70
N PHE A 665 8.82 1.68 30.14
CA PHE A 665 7.65 1.59 29.27
C PHE A 665 6.92 2.92 29.27
N LEU A 666 6.37 3.30 28.11
CA LEU A 666 5.47 4.43 28.02
C LEU A 666 4.20 4.16 28.83
N LYS A 667 3.60 5.22 29.33
CA LYS A 667 2.36 5.19 30.10
C LYS A 667 1.16 5.51 29.21
N ASP A 668 0.06 4.86 29.54
CA ASP A 668 -1.26 5.13 28.97
C ASP A 668 -1.60 6.61 29.18
N TYR A 669 -1.97 7.29 28.09
CA TYR A 669 -2.18 8.73 28.08
C TYR A 669 -3.23 9.20 29.11
N ASN A 670 -4.28 8.40 29.34
CA ASN A 670 -5.37 8.75 30.24
C ASN A 670 -5.15 8.26 31.67
N THR A 671 -4.69 7.02 31.81
CA THR A 671 -4.66 6.35 33.12
C THR A 671 -3.30 6.43 33.81
N GLY A 672 -2.24 6.80 33.09
CA GLY A 672 -0.87 6.82 33.59
C GLY A 672 -0.30 5.43 33.90
N LYS A 673 -1.01 4.36 33.54
CA LYS A 673 -0.58 2.97 33.76
C LYS A 673 0.50 2.58 32.75
N PRO A 674 1.45 1.69 33.11
CA PRO A 674 2.42 1.15 32.16
C PRO A 674 1.74 0.47 30.98
N THR A 675 2.28 0.69 29.78
CA THR A 675 1.90 -0.01 28.54
C THR A 675 3.02 -0.97 28.10
N ALA A 676 2.85 -1.63 26.95
CA ALA A 676 3.92 -2.37 26.30
C ALA A 676 4.83 -1.49 25.41
N TYR A 677 4.44 -0.23 25.16
CA TYR A 677 5.14 0.65 24.23
C TYR A 677 6.44 1.21 24.80
N LYS A 678 7.38 1.50 23.91
CA LYS A 678 8.69 2.11 24.21
C LYS A 678 8.79 3.51 23.61
N VAL A 679 9.67 4.34 24.19
CA VAL A 679 10.01 5.65 23.62
C VAL A 679 10.73 5.41 22.29
N PRO A 680 10.19 5.83 21.13
CA PRO A 680 10.82 5.56 19.86
C PRO A 680 11.94 6.55 19.56
N THR A 681 12.85 6.16 18.66
CA THR A 681 13.76 7.11 17.99
C THR A 681 13.02 7.90 16.91
N LEU A 682 13.60 9.02 16.50
CA LEU A 682 13.13 9.79 15.36
C LEU A 682 13.22 8.97 14.05
N GLU A 683 14.24 8.13 13.93
CA GLU A 683 14.43 7.25 12.77
C GLU A 683 13.32 6.20 12.66
N GLU A 684 12.98 5.53 13.76
CA GLU A 684 11.87 4.57 13.83
C GLU A 684 10.55 5.24 13.42
N ALA A 685 10.32 6.48 13.89
CA ALA A 685 9.15 7.25 13.52
C ALA A 685 9.11 7.57 12.02
N PHE A 686 10.23 8.02 11.43
CA PHE A 686 10.33 8.28 10.00
C PHE A 686 10.10 7.04 9.15
N LYS A 687 10.79 5.93 9.47
CA LYS A 687 10.60 4.65 8.78
C LYS A 687 9.14 4.20 8.82
N HIS A 688 8.46 4.41 9.96
CA HIS A 688 7.06 4.01 10.13
C HIS A 688 6.06 4.91 9.40
N GLY A 689 6.26 6.24 9.40
CA GLY A 689 5.31 7.18 8.79
C GLY A 689 5.62 7.60 7.35
N ARG A 690 6.77 7.18 6.78
CA ARG A 690 7.16 7.51 5.40
C ARG A 690 6.06 7.11 4.41
N GLY A 691 5.66 8.07 3.57
CA GLY A 691 4.63 7.85 2.57
C GLY A 691 3.23 7.63 3.15
N ARG A 692 3.02 7.94 4.44
CA ARG A 692 1.74 7.76 5.16
C ARG A 692 1.32 9.04 5.90
N ILE A 693 2.28 9.85 6.33
CA ILE A 693 2.04 11.13 7.01
C ILE A 693 3.24 12.07 6.86
N TYR A 694 3.00 13.37 6.82
CA TYR A 694 4.06 14.36 6.91
C TYR A 694 4.46 14.64 8.36
N PHE A 695 5.73 14.95 8.61
CA PHE A 695 6.18 15.27 9.97
C PHE A 695 6.48 16.76 10.14
N ASN A 696 5.98 17.32 11.24
CA ASN A 696 6.36 18.62 11.78
C ASN A 696 7.19 18.39 13.05
N LEU A 697 8.49 18.69 12.99
CA LEU A 697 9.42 18.39 14.09
C LEU A 697 9.53 19.57 15.05
N ASP A 698 8.99 19.47 16.27
CA ASP A 698 9.29 20.45 17.31
C ASP A 698 10.56 20.06 18.07
N ILE A 699 11.67 20.66 17.64
CA ILE A 699 12.98 20.54 18.29
C ILE A 699 13.40 21.84 18.99
N SER A 700 12.77 22.97 18.65
CA SER A 700 13.28 24.32 18.90
C SER A 700 13.56 24.66 20.36
N ASN A 701 12.72 24.19 21.28
CA ASN A 701 12.85 24.37 22.73
C ASN A 701 13.43 23.15 23.45
N LYS A 702 13.87 22.15 22.69
CA LYS A 702 14.33 20.85 23.19
C LYS A 702 15.83 20.62 22.99
N LEU A 703 16.50 21.56 22.31
CA LEU A 703 17.95 21.58 22.11
C LEU A 703 18.70 21.76 23.44
N VAL A 704 19.79 21.01 23.62
CA VAL A 704 20.65 21.11 24.80
C VAL A 704 21.54 22.36 24.68
N PRO A 705 21.58 23.24 25.70
CA PRO A 705 22.49 24.39 25.69
C PRO A 705 23.95 23.96 25.53
N GLY A 706 24.63 24.49 24.50
CA GLY A 706 26.02 24.14 24.18
C GLY A 706 26.20 23.05 23.13
N ASP A 707 25.15 22.28 22.80
CA ASP A 707 25.18 21.20 21.79
C ASP A 707 24.10 21.35 20.69
N ALA A 708 23.33 22.43 20.76
CA ALA A 708 22.21 22.71 19.86
C ALA A 708 22.53 22.57 18.36
N THR A 709 23.73 23.00 17.94
CA THR A 709 24.16 22.89 16.54
C THR A 709 24.37 21.44 16.12
N ASN A 710 25.00 20.61 16.97
CA ASN A 710 25.24 19.21 16.65
C ASN A 710 23.91 18.44 16.59
N SER A 711 22.97 18.68 17.52
CA SER A 711 21.66 18.01 17.47
C SER A 711 20.88 18.34 16.18
N LEU A 712 20.97 19.58 15.70
CA LEU A 712 20.36 19.99 14.43
C LEU A 712 21.06 19.35 13.22
N ILE A 713 22.39 19.23 13.24
CA ILE A 713 23.17 18.53 12.21
C ILE A 713 22.81 17.04 12.19
N THR A 714 22.75 16.39 13.35
CA THR A 714 22.34 14.97 13.47
C THR A 714 20.94 14.76 12.90
N MET A 715 19.99 15.63 13.24
CA MET A 715 18.64 15.57 12.70
C MET A 715 18.62 15.74 11.17
N ALA A 716 19.32 16.75 10.65
CA ALA A 716 19.36 17.04 9.22
C ALA A 716 20.05 15.92 8.42
N ASN A 717 21.15 15.37 8.95
CA ASN A 717 21.84 14.23 8.35
C ASN A 717 20.96 12.97 8.34
N LEU A 718 20.19 12.73 9.41
CA LEU A 718 19.24 11.62 9.49
C LEU A 718 18.12 11.77 8.44
N ILE A 719 17.58 12.98 8.28
CA ILE A 719 16.56 13.26 7.25
C ILE A 719 17.12 12.97 5.85
N GLN A 720 18.35 13.41 5.56
CA GLN A 720 19.01 13.16 4.27
C GLN A 720 19.35 11.70 4.04
N SER A 721 19.88 10.99 5.05
CA SER A 721 20.25 9.57 4.92
C SER A 721 19.04 8.68 4.66
N LEU A 722 17.86 9.10 5.12
CA LEU A 722 16.60 8.40 4.91
C LEU A 722 15.83 8.91 3.68
N ASP A 723 16.32 9.93 2.97
CA ASP A 723 15.62 10.57 1.84
C ASP A 723 14.21 11.05 2.23
N MET A 724 14.13 11.73 3.39
CA MET A 724 12.89 12.24 3.97
C MET A 724 12.69 13.75 3.73
N ASP A 725 13.61 14.45 3.05
CA ASP A 725 13.58 15.91 2.86
C ASP A 725 12.24 16.44 2.34
N ASN A 726 11.55 15.68 1.49
CA ASN A 726 10.26 16.05 0.91
C ASN A 726 9.06 15.79 1.81
N GLN A 727 9.23 15.21 3.00
CA GLN A 727 8.15 14.85 3.93
C GLN A 727 8.26 15.51 5.31
N ILE A 728 9.26 16.38 5.50
CA ILE A 728 9.59 16.97 6.79
C ILE A 728 9.49 18.50 6.72
N VAL A 729 8.89 19.08 7.77
CA VAL A 729 9.03 20.49 8.12
C VAL A 729 9.53 20.61 9.56
N VAL A 730 10.42 21.57 9.82
CA VAL A 730 11.01 21.77 11.16
C VAL A 730 10.39 22.99 11.82
N TYR A 731 9.74 22.79 12.97
CA TYR A 731 9.25 23.88 13.79
C TYR A 731 10.39 24.52 14.58
N ILE A 732 10.56 25.84 14.41
CA ILE A 732 11.67 26.60 14.99
C ILE A 732 11.23 27.65 16.02
N GLY A 733 9.92 27.75 16.28
CA GLY A 733 9.35 28.87 17.03
C GLY A 733 9.77 30.22 16.43
N GLY A 734 10.04 31.21 17.28
CA GLY A 734 10.53 32.53 16.84
C GLY A 734 12.05 32.65 16.67
N LYS A 735 12.80 31.53 16.62
CA LYS A 735 14.26 31.53 16.76
C LYS A 735 14.99 31.58 15.41
N MET A 736 15.33 32.79 14.95
CA MET A 736 16.15 33.00 13.74
C MET A 736 17.53 32.31 13.80
N SER A 737 18.08 32.09 15.00
CA SER A 737 19.32 31.34 15.18
C SER A 737 19.22 29.88 14.73
N VAL A 738 18.06 29.24 14.90
CA VAL A 738 17.82 27.86 14.43
C VAL A 738 17.66 27.84 12.92
N ALA A 739 16.92 28.82 12.36
CA ALA A 739 16.81 28.98 10.91
C ALA A 739 18.18 29.13 10.22
N ASN A 740 19.05 29.98 10.80
CA ASN A 740 20.40 30.18 10.30
C ASN A 740 21.28 28.93 10.41
N ALA A 741 21.06 28.06 11.39
CA ALA A 741 21.77 26.80 11.52
C ALA A 741 21.34 25.77 10.46
N LEU A 742 20.10 25.84 9.97
CA LEU A 742 19.57 24.96 8.93
C LEU A 742 19.80 25.48 7.50
N LYS A 743 20.43 26.65 7.32
CA LYS A 743 20.67 27.26 5.99
C LYS A 743 21.46 26.36 5.03
N ASP A 744 22.33 25.51 5.57
CA ASP A 744 23.19 24.62 4.80
C ASP A 744 22.44 23.35 4.35
N TYR A 745 21.17 23.22 4.76
CA TYR A 745 20.23 22.16 4.40
C TYR A 745 19.02 22.74 3.64
N PRO A 746 19.22 23.32 2.43
CA PRO A 746 18.20 24.13 1.74
C PRO A 746 16.98 23.33 1.25
N SER A 747 17.03 21.99 1.30
CA SER A 747 15.91 21.10 1.05
C SER A 747 14.88 21.10 2.19
N LEU A 748 15.30 21.35 3.42
CA LEU A 748 14.43 21.30 4.59
C LEU A 748 13.54 22.53 4.68
N LEU A 749 12.24 22.29 4.89
CA LEU A 749 11.28 23.34 5.12
C LEU A 749 11.29 23.80 6.57
N ILE A 750 11.11 25.10 6.78
CA ILE A 750 11.11 25.74 8.09
C ILE A 750 9.71 26.25 8.43
N HIS A 751 9.29 26.00 9.66
CA HIS A 751 8.00 26.38 10.23
C HIS A 751 8.19 27.31 11.45
N PRO A 752 8.20 28.64 11.27
CA PRO A 752 8.31 29.61 12.36
C PRO A 752 6.99 29.88 13.09
N TYR A 753 7.12 30.36 14.33
CA TYR A 753 6.08 31.10 15.04
C TYR A 753 6.21 32.60 14.78
N VAL A 754 5.10 33.28 14.49
CA VAL A 754 5.02 34.72 14.24
C VAL A 754 3.86 35.35 15.01
N ALA A 755 4.09 36.58 15.48
CA ALA A 755 3.09 37.40 16.17
C ALA A 755 2.95 38.81 15.55
N VAL A 756 3.91 39.25 14.72
CA VAL A 756 3.92 40.57 14.09
C VAL A 756 4.48 40.51 12.67
N LYS A 757 4.09 41.48 11.82
CA LYS A 757 4.51 41.57 10.42
C LYS A 757 6.03 41.52 10.21
N SER A 758 6.82 42.18 11.07
CA SER A 758 8.28 42.19 10.92
C SER A 758 8.91 40.80 11.03
N GLN A 759 8.29 39.88 11.77
CA GLN A 759 8.75 38.49 11.84
C GLN A 759 8.39 37.71 10.57
N ILE A 760 7.19 37.92 10.03
CA ILE A 760 6.75 37.36 8.74
C ILE A 760 7.72 37.77 7.63
N ASP A 761 8.00 39.08 7.53
CA ASP A 761 8.93 39.63 6.54
C ASP A 761 10.34 39.02 6.70
N SER A 762 10.83 38.89 7.94
CA SER A 762 12.16 38.33 8.21
C SER A 762 12.29 36.85 7.83
N PHE A 763 11.29 36.03 8.15
CA PHE A 763 11.32 34.60 7.85
C PHE A 763 11.02 34.29 6.38
N SER A 764 10.10 35.03 5.76
CA SER A 764 9.76 34.84 4.33
C SER A 764 10.96 35.06 3.40
N ALA A 765 11.94 35.87 3.82
CA ALA A 765 13.17 36.12 3.07
C ALA A 765 14.12 34.90 2.98
N LEU A 766 13.91 33.83 3.75
CA LEU A 766 14.79 32.66 3.79
C LEU A 766 14.56 31.64 2.66
N GLY A 767 13.48 31.77 1.89
CA GLY A 767 13.17 30.89 0.74
C GLY A 767 12.74 29.46 1.07
N SER A 768 12.96 28.98 2.30
CA SER A 768 12.58 27.64 2.81
C SER A 768 11.34 27.65 3.72
N VAL A 769 10.63 28.78 3.82
CA VAL A 769 9.48 28.94 4.73
C VAL A 769 8.16 28.93 3.95
N PHE A 770 7.29 27.97 4.27
CA PHE A 770 5.94 27.85 3.69
C PHE A 770 4.83 27.91 4.74
N LEU A 771 5.11 27.52 5.99
CA LEU A 771 4.14 27.48 7.09
C LEU A 771 4.43 28.58 8.11
N PHE A 772 3.41 29.26 8.61
CA PHE A 772 3.56 30.27 9.66
C PHE A 772 2.56 30.01 10.79
N GLN A 773 3.08 29.59 11.95
CA GLN A 773 2.28 29.40 13.15
C GLN A 773 2.02 30.71 13.86
N MET A 774 0.81 30.88 14.36
CA MET A 774 0.42 31.95 15.27
C MET A 774 -0.26 31.39 16.52
N SER A 775 -0.56 32.26 17.48
CA SER A 775 -1.36 31.87 18.64
C SER A 775 -2.78 31.45 18.23
N THR A 776 -3.42 30.58 18.99
CA THR A 776 -4.83 30.21 18.77
C THR A 776 -5.75 31.45 18.76
N ASP A 777 -5.48 32.40 19.65
CA ASP A 777 -6.27 33.64 19.75
C ASP A 777 -6.10 34.53 18.52
N ASP A 778 -4.87 34.67 18.00
CA ASP A 778 -4.63 35.38 16.75
C ASP A 778 -5.30 34.68 15.58
N GLY A 779 -5.22 33.34 15.51
CA GLY A 779 -5.90 32.57 14.47
C GLY A 779 -7.42 32.75 14.49
N MET A 780 -8.03 32.90 15.68
CA MET A 780 -9.48 33.08 15.82
C MET A 780 -9.95 34.53 15.71
N ASN A 781 -9.10 35.51 16.02
CA ASN A 781 -9.55 36.91 16.22
C ASN A 781 -8.73 37.96 15.47
N ASN A 782 -7.60 37.61 14.84
CA ASN A 782 -6.68 38.54 14.20
C ASN A 782 -6.54 38.26 12.70
N ALA A 783 -7.54 38.64 11.91
CA ALA A 783 -7.51 38.47 10.45
C ALA A 783 -6.33 39.21 9.76
N THR A 784 -5.73 40.20 10.42
CA THR A 784 -4.62 40.99 9.85
C THR A 784 -3.32 40.18 9.78
N ILE A 785 -2.98 39.42 10.82
CA ILE A 785 -1.77 38.59 10.75
C ILE A 785 -1.93 37.44 9.74
N VAL A 786 -3.15 36.89 9.63
CA VAL A 786 -3.48 35.88 8.61
C VAL A 786 -3.31 36.45 7.21
N SER A 787 -3.82 37.65 6.93
CA SER A 787 -3.65 38.28 5.61
C SER A 787 -2.19 38.59 5.29
N GLN A 788 -1.41 39.05 6.28
CA GLN A 788 0.03 39.32 6.11
C GLN A 788 0.83 38.07 5.77
N ILE A 789 0.50 36.92 6.36
CA ILE A 789 1.12 35.63 6.00
C ILE A 789 0.80 35.27 4.55
N ARG A 790 -0.44 35.49 4.11
CA ARG A 790 -0.86 35.20 2.73
C ARG A 790 -0.20 36.13 1.71
N GLU A 791 0.01 37.40 2.06
CA GLU A 791 0.68 38.39 1.20
C GLU A 791 2.10 37.96 0.81
N VAL A 792 2.80 37.23 1.69
CA VAL A 792 4.12 36.67 1.40
C VAL A 792 4.07 35.25 0.80
N GLY A 793 2.88 34.76 0.47
CA GLY A 793 2.66 33.42 -0.09
C GLY A 793 2.72 32.27 0.92
N GLY A 794 2.67 32.58 2.23
CA GLY A 794 2.69 31.59 3.30
C GLY A 794 1.31 30.99 3.61
N LEU A 795 1.33 29.82 4.26
CA LEU A 795 0.16 29.13 4.78
C LEU A 795 -0.01 29.43 6.28
N PRO A 796 -1.14 30.02 6.70
CA PRO A 796 -1.45 30.24 8.11
C PRO A 796 -1.71 28.91 8.85
N TYR A 797 -1.03 28.74 9.98
CA TYR A 797 -1.12 27.58 10.86
C TYR A 797 -1.56 28.02 12.26
N ALA A 798 -2.51 27.32 12.88
CA ALA A 798 -2.92 27.60 14.25
C ALA A 798 -3.25 26.32 15.02
N ASN A 799 -3.06 26.41 16.34
CA ASN A 799 -3.46 25.34 17.25
C ASN A 799 -4.94 25.47 17.62
N SER A 800 -5.62 24.35 17.82
CA SER A 800 -6.95 24.24 18.45
C SER A 800 -6.87 23.69 19.89
N LEU A 801 -5.65 23.44 20.38
CA LEU A 801 -5.37 22.85 21.69
C LEU A 801 -6.05 23.60 22.85
N ASN A 802 -6.41 22.85 23.90
CA ASN A 802 -7.13 23.33 25.08
C ASN A 802 -8.56 23.80 24.76
N GLY A 803 -8.81 25.10 24.65
CA GLY A 803 -10.16 25.67 24.60
C GLY A 803 -11.02 25.14 23.44
N PRO A 804 -10.58 25.29 22.18
CA PRO A 804 -11.30 24.75 21.03
C PRO A 804 -11.42 23.22 21.06
N ASP A 805 -10.37 22.48 21.41
CA ASP A 805 -10.40 21.01 21.56
C ASP A 805 -11.42 20.55 22.63
N ASN A 806 -11.44 21.19 23.80
CA ASN A 806 -12.39 20.90 24.88
C ASN A 806 -13.84 21.21 24.46
N SER A 807 -14.03 22.25 23.65
CA SER A 807 -15.35 22.59 23.12
C SER A 807 -15.80 21.58 22.07
N MET A 808 -14.88 21.19 21.18
CA MET A 808 -15.11 20.25 20.09
C MET A 808 -15.48 18.86 20.61
N THR A 809 -14.80 18.37 21.65
CA THR A 809 -15.14 17.09 22.30
C THR A 809 -16.52 17.10 22.97
N ALA A 810 -17.06 18.28 23.29
CA ALA A 810 -18.42 18.48 23.78
C ALA A 810 -19.44 18.76 22.65
N GLY A 811 -19.03 18.67 21.38
CA GLY A 811 -19.88 18.93 20.20
C GLY A 811 -20.04 20.41 19.83
N ASN A 812 -19.25 21.32 20.41
CA ASN A 812 -19.22 22.74 20.06
C ASN A 812 -17.98 23.08 19.21
N PHE A 813 -18.20 23.42 17.94
CA PHE A 813 -17.14 23.69 16.97
C PHE A 813 -16.87 25.19 16.74
N ASP A 814 -17.49 26.10 17.49
CA ASP A 814 -17.39 27.56 17.27
C ASP A 814 -15.94 28.07 17.18
N GLY A 815 -15.04 27.53 18.00
CA GLY A 815 -13.62 27.91 17.99
C GLY A 815 -12.91 27.47 16.71
N VAL A 816 -13.16 26.24 16.25
CA VAL A 816 -12.63 25.70 14.99
C VAL A 816 -13.21 26.46 13.80
N ASP A 817 -14.51 26.72 13.81
CA ASP A 817 -15.17 27.48 12.74
C ASP A 817 -14.61 28.90 12.62
N LYS A 818 -14.23 29.54 13.72
CA LYS A 818 -13.52 30.84 13.67
C LYS A 818 -12.15 30.72 13.00
N LEU A 819 -11.37 29.68 13.31
CA LEU A 819 -10.09 29.43 12.64
C LEU A 819 -10.31 29.25 11.12
N VAL A 820 -11.27 28.42 10.73
CA VAL A 820 -11.61 28.18 9.31
C VAL A 820 -12.06 29.46 8.62
N ASN A 821 -12.97 30.21 9.24
CA ASN A 821 -13.53 31.44 8.67
C ASN A 821 -12.50 32.56 8.52
N ASN A 822 -11.49 32.61 9.39
CA ASN A 822 -10.36 33.52 9.24
C ASN A 822 -9.34 33.06 8.20
N GLY A 823 -9.51 31.87 7.63
CA GLY A 823 -8.62 31.31 6.62
C GLY A 823 -7.36 30.71 7.23
N ILE A 824 -7.46 29.95 8.31
CA ILE A 824 -6.37 29.06 8.72
C ILE A 824 -6.33 27.86 7.77
N ASN A 825 -5.14 27.51 7.27
CA ASN A 825 -4.96 26.39 6.35
C ASN A 825 -4.55 25.09 7.03
N ILE A 826 -3.89 25.16 8.20
CA ILE A 826 -3.54 23.97 8.98
C ILE A 826 -3.98 24.17 10.43
N ILE A 827 -4.75 23.22 10.94
CA ILE A 827 -5.22 23.21 12.32
C ILE A 827 -4.56 22.04 13.04
N GLN A 828 -3.78 22.36 14.08
CA GLN A 828 -3.19 21.37 14.97
C GLN A 828 -4.13 21.03 16.13
N THR A 829 -4.38 19.75 16.39
CA THR A 829 -5.36 19.27 17.39
C THR A 829 -4.90 17.95 18.04
N ASN A 830 -5.43 17.67 19.24
CA ASN A 830 -5.34 16.34 19.87
C ASN A 830 -6.45 15.38 19.41
N TYR A 831 -7.39 15.83 18.58
CA TYR A 831 -8.64 15.14 18.27
C TYR A 831 -8.94 15.19 16.76
N ALA A 832 -7.95 14.83 15.94
CA ALA A 832 -8.05 14.85 14.48
C ALA A 832 -9.22 14.00 13.94
N ASP A 833 -9.53 12.90 14.62
CA ASP A 833 -10.65 11.99 14.34
C ASP A 833 -12.03 12.60 14.63
N ILE A 834 -12.09 13.68 15.42
CA ILE A 834 -13.31 14.47 15.65
C ILE A 834 -13.35 15.69 14.71
N LEU A 835 -12.20 16.34 14.52
CA LEU A 835 -12.06 17.51 13.65
C LEU A 835 -12.34 17.18 12.18
N GLY A 836 -11.80 16.07 11.67
CA GLY A 836 -11.89 15.67 10.26
C GLY A 836 -13.32 15.57 9.75
N PRO A 837 -14.22 14.80 10.41
CA PRO A 837 -15.64 14.74 10.06
C PRO A 837 -16.33 16.11 10.04
N HIS A 838 -16.01 17.00 10.99
CA HIS A 838 -16.58 18.35 11.03
C HIS A 838 -16.12 19.19 9.83
N LEU A 839 -14.82 19.21 9.53
CA LEU A 839 -14.27 19.94 8.38
C LEU A 839 -14.87 19.46 7.04
N LYS A 840 -15.10 18.14 6.92
CA LYS A 840 -15.82 17.56 5.77
C LYS A 840 -17.26 18.06 5.71
N SER A 841 -17.97 18.10 6.84
CA SER A 841 -19.38 18.51 6.90
C SER A 841 -19.61 19.96 6.45
N ILE A 842 -18.62 20.84 6.66
CA ILE A 842 -18.65 22.25 6.23
C ILE A 842 -17.98 22.49 4.87
N GLY A 843 -17.52 21.44 4.19
CA GLY A 843 -16.99 21.50 2.83
C GLY A 843 -15.61 22.17 2.69
N VAL A 844 -14.79 22.15 3.74
CA VAL A 844 -13.41 22.67 3.71
C VAL A 844 -12.35 21.55 3.68
N ARG A 845 -12.80 20.30 3.59
CA ARG A 845 -11.98 19.10 3.50
C ARG A 845 -12.56 18.13 2.48
#